data_AF-A0A8S2PXD7-F1
#
_entry.id   AF-A0A8S2PXD7-F1
#
_cell.length_a   1.000
_cell.length_b   1.000
_cell.length_c   1.000
_cell.angle_alpha   90.00
_cell.angle_beta   90.00
_cell.angle_gamma   90.00
#
_symmetry.space_group_name_H-M   'P 1'
#
loop_
_entity.id
_entity.type
_entity.pdbx_description
1 polymer ?
#
loop_
_entity_poly.entity_id
_entity_poly.type
_entity_poly.pdbx_seq_one_letter_code
_entity_poly.pdbx_strand_id
1 'polypeptide(L)'
;MASSKVSRFYLACRNNDIDEVKRMITSMSTDKINRLEETSLGMSTALHAAAYYGHCQVVDILVAHQADPTIRNFAGLTPCEETAKRDVAYVFRNHRKIDNTLNDRFLQANSNLEWISYNPNMIKHATHYEKWLETGYRNMQFIIEDSLHGYLKLTEELNNDPDIDKVRELFEEAIEKHDPKFIVKAYTLETSFYRVLNRQLAKTSTEMLNQKFIFDPKIQPFWQNYGRIAAIIARHPDLQKYAVDGLFFRGMILSANELLKYKVGERILTKTFASCSLHSSVAEDFAASDRDLESDSYPIICEYNIINKRSALKIEDLSAYPAEKEVLIVPFCVFEILVFSLMMKVASSLLAVLCLLTIHITKIDARSVLQKSIDLSMEDSLEDDESSFIHNSISSYRHRLEHSTSFQALRWSLRKVQQTELCEFCELIIPVIQILIESNRTSHFDEVLLFICKEYKKIDESVCIGAVNEYKDAFLEIFTASPLNNKALCAVGFQCESQFDFPILQWNVTLPDKPKPTPRPPQPPSPESPKLTVLHLSDIHVDFAYKPGSLANCHEPLCCRAGQPSANETGAGFWGDYRSCDLPYWTAEALLKHIVEIENIDFIYYTGDLPAHNVWNQSRSDQLYSIRTINQLLTTLFPNKTFYSAVGNHEAAPCNMYPTPNIRSENISWLYEVLADNWIKLGLPSDTSDSILRGAFYTTLVRPNLRLISLNMNYCAQDNFWLYINSTDPLDQLQWFIQWLQYAEDHEEKVHIIGHHPPSSCLAAFSWNYYKIVNRYENTIAGQFFGHVHEDEFTVFYDEIDQTRPVSMAYIGPSVTTYSSLNPGYRIFTIDGDYPGSSYWALDHRTVIMNLTASNIYNQTIFHDEYSARDAYQMKHLFPSDWSDLLERLQNDIDGPLMDLIYKHYRKSHTTNCNHDCRRNLLCILKSARSNDPRVCDSIPPFS
;
A
#
# COMPACT_ATOMS: atom_id res chain seq x y z
N MET A 1 -46.64 27.99 -12.90
CA MET A 1 -46.05 26.63 -13.02
C MET A 1 -46.30 26.14 -14.43
N ALA A 2 -45.34 26.35 -15.33
CA ALA A 2 -45.33 25.67 -16.62
C ALA A 2 -44.51 24.38 -16.44
N SER A 3 -45.14 23.25 -16.71
CA SER A 3 -44.54 21.91 -16.65
C SER A 3 -43.46 21.79 -17.74
N SER A 4 -42.18 21.70 -17.36
CA SER A 4 -41.10 21.34 -18.29
C SER A 4 -41.26 19.87 -18.67
N LYS A 5 -41.76 19.59 -19.86
CA LYS A 5 -41.91 18.23 -20.41
C LYS A 5 -40.57 17.72 -20.93
N VAL A 6 -39.64 17.43 -20.02
CA VAL A 6 -38.47 16.60 -20.35
C VAL A 6 -38.89 15.12 -20.40
N SER A 7 -38.26 14.36 -21.27
CA SER A 7 -38.54 12.96 -21.51
C SER A 7 -38.10 12.10 -20.33
N ARG A 8 -38.74 10.95 -20.17
CA ARG A 8 -38.35 9.95 -19.16
C ARG A 8 -36.89 9.53 -19.31
N PHE A 9 -36.39 9.47 -20.54
CA PHE A 9 -35.00 9.11 -20.83
C PHE A 9 -34.03 10.19 -20.35
N TYR A 10 -34.32 11.47 -20.60
CA TYR A 10 -33.54 12.59 -20.11
C TYR A 10 -33.47 12.59 -18.57
N LEU A 11 -34.60 12.35 -17.90
CA LEU A 11 -34.66 12.28 -16.43
C LEU A 11 -33.89 11.09 -15.85
N ALA A 12 -33.95 9.92 -16.49
CA ALA A 12 -33.17 8.75 -16.07
C ALA A 12 -31.66 9.03 -16.17
N CYS A 13 -31.21 9.69 -17.25
CA CYS A 13 -29.81 10.08 -17.42
C CYS A 13 -29.36 11.14 -16.39
N ARG A 14 -30.24 12.09 -16.07
CA ARG A 14 -29.99 13.13 -15.07
C ARG A 14 -29.89 12.59 -13.63
N ASN A 15 -30.68 11.57 -13.30
CA ASN A 15 -30.80 11.05 -11.93
C ASN A 15 -29.92 9.81 -11.66
N ASN A 16 -29.05 9.45 -12.60
CA ASN A 16 -28.19 8.26 -12.53
C ASN A 16 -28.94 6.93 -12.42
N ASP A 17 -30.12 6.81 -13.04
CA ASP A 17 -30.89 5.55 -13.07
C ASP A 17 -30.37 4.64 -14.20
N ILE A 18 -29.25 3.99 -13.93
CA ILE A 18 -28.45 3.25 -14.92
C ILE A 18 -29.25 2.12 -15.57
N ASP A 19 -30.04 1.39 -14.79
CA ASP A 19 -30.81 0.25 -15.29
C ASP A 19 -31.92 0.70 -16.23
N GLU A 20 -32.60 1.81 -15.91
CA GLU A 20 -33.61 2.39 -16.77
C GLU A 20 -32.99 3.01 -18.04
N VAL A 21 -31.82 3.65 -17.94
CA VAL A 21 -31.07 4.16 -19.10
C VAL A 21 -30.70 3.01 -20.04
N LYS A 22 -30.09 1.92 -19.53
CA LYS A 22 -29.73 0.74 -20.34
C LYS A 22 -30.95 0.10 -21.01
N ARG A 23 -32.06 0.01 -20.28
CA ARG A 23 -33.30 -0.57 -20.80
C ARG A 23 -33.92 0.28 -21.90
N MET A 24 -33.90 1.60 -21.78
CA MET A 24 -34.51 2.50 -22.76
C MET A 24 -33.64 2.73 -23.99
N ILE A 25 -32.32 2.92 -23.80
CA ILE A 25 -31.39 3.34 -24.87
C ILE A 25 -31.29 2.32 -26.01
N THR A 26 -31.41 1.03 -25.71
CA THR A 26 -31.35 -0.07 -26.69
C THR A 26 -32.49 -0.05 -27.72
N SER A 27 -33.58 0.66 -27.43
CA SER A 27 -34.77 0.76 -28.29
C SER A 27 -34.98 2.16 -28.91
N MET A 28 -34.04 3.09 -28.69
CA MET A 28 -34.14 4.47 -29.13
C MET A 28 -33.35 4.73 -30.41
N SER A 29 -33.85 5.62 -31.27
CA SER A 29 -33.12 6.11 -32.43
C SER A 29 -32.12 7.19 -32.03
N THR A 30 -31.03 7.33 -32.78
CA THR A 30 -29.97 8.33 -32.55
C THR A 30 -30.52 9.75 -32.45
N ASP A 31 -31.51 10.11 -33.30
CA ASP A 31 -32.20 11.41 -33.24
C ASP A 31 -32.91 11.68 -31.89
N LYS A 32 -33.40 10.63 -31.22
CA LYS A 32 -34.04 10.76 -29.91
C LYS A 32 -33.03 10.83 -28.77
N ILE A 33 -31.89 10.15 -28.89
CA ILE A 33 -30.78 10.20 -27.92
C ILE A 33 -30.15 11.61 -27.92
N ASN A 34 -30.00 12.19 -29.11
CA ASN A 34 -29.37 13.50 -29.33
C ASN A 34 -30.33 14.68 -29.33
N ARG A 35 -31.58 14.45 -28.95
CA ARG A 35 -32.61 15.50 -28.93
C ARG A 35 -32.28 16.55 -27.85
N LEU A 36 -32.27 17.82 -28.24
CA LEU A 36 -32.28 18.93 -27.30
C LEU A 36 -33.67 19.07 -26.67
N GLU A 37 -33.74 19.04 -25.35
CA GLU A 37 -34.96 19.11 -24.57
C GLU A 37 -35.03 20.40 -23.75
N GLU A 38 -36.22 20.97 -23.62
CA GLU A 38 -36.45 22.22 -22.90
C GLU A 38 -36.46 21.98 -21.38
N THR A 39 -35.45 22.51 -20.69
CA THR A 39 -35.32 22.41 -19.22
C THR A 39 -35.48 23.78 -18.56
N SER A 40 -35.56 23.80 -17.22
CA SER A 40 -35.57 25.04 -16.44
C SER A 40 -34.30 25.89 -16.61
N LEU A 41 -33.21 25.32 -17.14
CA LEU A 41 -31.91 25.97 -17.35
C LEU A 41 -31.62 26.27 -18.84
N GLY A 42 -32.55 25.96 -19.75
CA GLY A 42 -32.37 26.09 -21.20
C GLY A 42 -32.45 24.75 -21.94
N MET A 43 -32.16 24.74 -23.26
CA MET A 43 -32.16 23.52 -24.08
C MET A 43 -30.86 22.73 -23.89
N SER A 44 -30.96 21.45 -23.54
CA SER A 44 -29.80 20.54 -23.41
C SER A 44 -30.17 19.10 -23.77
N THR A 45 -29.18 18.25 -24.09
CA THR A 45 -29.40 16.82 -24.38
C THR A 45 -29.28 15.97 -23.11
N ALA A 46 -29.71 14.70 -23.17
CA ALA A 46 -29.54 13.77 -22.05
C ALA A 46 -28.05 13.58 -21.68
N LEU A 47 -27.13 13.69 -22.65
CA LEU A 47 -25.68 13.63 -22.45
C LEU A 47 -25.13 14.84 -21.70
N HIS A 48 -25.64 16.05 -21.97
CA HIS A 48 -25.34 17.25 -21.18
C HIS A 48 -25.78 17.08 -19.73
N ALA A 49 -26.98 16.53 -19.50
CA ALA A 49 -27.47 16.27 -18.14
C ALA A 49 -26.56 15.28 -17.39
N ALA A 50 -26.26 14.13 -18.00
CA ALA A 50 -25.38 13.14 -17.39
C ALA A 50 -23.97 13.71 -17.11
N ALA A 51 -23.47 14.56 -18.00
CA ALA A 51 -22.17 15.19 -17.83
C ALA A 51 -22.14 16.27 -16.73
N TYR A 52 -23.16 17.14 -16.68
CA TYR A 52 -23.29 18.20 -15.68
C TYR A 52 -23.40 17.65 -14.25
N TYR A 53 -24.21 16.61 -14.03
CA TYR A 53 -24.38 15.99 -12.71
C TYR A 53 -23.25 15.00 -12.35
N GLY A 54 -22.39 14.66 -13.30
CA GLY A 54 -21.16 13.92 -13.03
C GLY A 54 -21.32 12.39 -13.07
N HIS A 55 -22.20 11.87 -13.92
CA HIS A 55 -22.54 10.45 -13.96
C HIS A 55 -21.71 9.71 -15.01
N CYS A 56 -20.46 9.35 -14.66
CA CYS A 56 -19.49 8.76 -15.60
C CYS A 56 -20.02 7.53 -16.34
N GLN A 57 -20.66 6.58 -15.65
CA GLN A 57 -21.19 5.36 -16.29
C GLN A 57 -22.35 5.67 -17.24
N VAL A 58 -23.23 6.62 -16.92
CA VAL A 58 -24.32 7.02 -17.82
C VAL A 58 -23.76 7.74 -19.05
N VAL A 59 -22.75 8.60 -18.88
CA VAL A 59 -22.04 9.25 -19.99
C VAL A 59 -21.39 8.19 -20.90
N ASP A 60 -20.74 7.19 -20.32
CA ASP A 60 -20.11 6.09 -21.04
C ASP A 60 -21.13 5.29 -21.87
N ILE A 61 -22.27 4.94 -21.25
CA ILE A 61 -23.38 4.24 -21.92
C ILE A 61 -23.97 5.08 -23.06
N LEU A 62 -24.19 6.37 -22.85
CA LEU A 62 -24.75 7.27 -23.85
C LEU A 62 -23.82 7.42 -25.06
N VAL A 63 -22.54 7.67 -24.82
CA VAL A 63 -21.53 7.83 -25.90
C VAL A 63 -21.36 6.51 -26.67
N ALA A 64 -21.34 5.37 -25.98
CA ALA A 64 -21.30 4.05 -26.62
C ALA A 64 -22.52 3.75 -27.52
N HIS A 65 -23.65 4.42 -27.29
CA HIS A 65 -24.89 4.29 -28.09
C HIS A 65 -25.12 5.51 -29.00
N GLN A 66 -24.04 6.11 -29.51
CA GLN A 66 -24.05 7.18 -30.52
C GLN A 66 -24.65 8.51 -30.03
N ALA A 67 -24.61 8.78 -28.73
CA ALA A 67 -24.86 10.15 -28.26
C ALA A 67 -23.72 11.07 -28.73
N ASP A 68 -24.08 12.17 -29.41
CA ASP A 68 -23.15 13.10 -30.04
C ASP A 68 -22.61 14.10 -28.99
N PRO A 69 -21.31 14.02 -28.63
CA PRO A 69 -20.71 14.88 -27.63
C PRO A 69 -20.34 16.26 -28.18
N THR A 70 -20.67 16.58 -29.45
CA THR A 70 -20.36 17.86 -30.09
C THR A 70 -21.54 18.83 -30.10
N ILE A 71 -22.76 18.33 -29.81
CA ILE A 71 -23.96 19.17 -29.73
C ILE A 71 -23.76 20.23 -28.66
N ARG A 72 -24.07 21.48 -28.97
CA ARG A 72 -24.00 22.58 -28.01
C ARG A 72 -25.37 22.84 -27.38
N ASN A 73 -25.40 22.99 -26.06
CA ASN A 73 -26.60 23.38 -25.32
C ASN A 73 -26.94 24.87 -25.55
N PHE A 74 -28.00 25.37 -24.90
CA PHE A 74 -28.43 26.77 -25.01
C PHE A 74 -27.37 27.79 -24.55
N ALA A 75 -26.45 27.40 -23.66
CA ALA A 75 -25.33 28.23 -23.24
C ALA A 75 -24.13 28.17 -24.22
N GLY A 76 -24.26 27.43 -25.32
CA GLY A 76 -23.21 27.26 -26.32
C GLY A 76 -22.13 26.27 -25.90
N LEU A 77 -22.33 25.47 -24.85
CA LEU A 77 -21.35 24.50 -24.33
C LEU A 77 -21.65 23.10 -24.84
N THR A 78 -20.61 22.32 -25.13
CA THR A 78 -20.73 20.85 -25.34
C THR A 78 -20.87 20.11 -24.00
N PRO A 79 -21.29 18.82 -23.98
CA PRO A 79 -21.40 18.06 -22.72
C PRO A 79 -20.07 17.96 -21.96
N CYS A 80 -18.94 17.91 -22.68
CA CYS A 80 -17.61 17.87 -22.08
C CYS A 80 -17.20 19.24 -21.49
N GLU A 81 -17.59 20.34 -22.14
CA GLU A 81 -17.35 21.70 -21.63
C GLU A 81 -18.28 22.06 -20.46
N GLU A 82 -19.46 21.44 -20.40
CA GLU A 82 -20.45 21.69 -19.34
C GLU A 82 -20.11 20.98 -18.01
N THR A 83 -19.23 19.96 -18.01
CA THR A 83 -18.85 19.25 -16.78
C THR A 83 -17.65 19.88 -16.06
N ALA A 84 -17.76 20.05 -14.74
CA ALA A 84 -16.66 20.48 -13.88
C ALA A 84 -15.88 19.30 -13.26
N LYS A 85 -16.33 18.05 -13.47
CA LYS A 85 -15.70 16.85 -12.88
C LYS A 85 -14.68 16.23 -13.85
N ARG A 86 -13.45 16.05 -13.37
CA ARG A 86 -12.32 15.52 -14.16
C ARG A 86 -12.59 14.11 -14.72
N ASP A 87 -13.28 13.27 -13.97
CA ASP A 87 -13.52 11.87 -14.34
C ASP A 87 -14.50 11.74 -15.51
N VAL A 88 -15.52 12.61 -15.59
CA VAL A 88 -16.43 12.65 -16.74
C VAL A 88 -15.74 13.22 -17.98
N ALA A 89 -14.93 14.26 -17.81
CA ALA A 89 -14.12 14.81 -18.90
C ALA A 89 -13.15 13.75 -19.47
N TYR A 90 -12.68 12.82 -18.64
CA TYR A 90 -11.86 11.69 -19.05
C TYR A 90 -12.63 10.69 -19.93
N VAL A 91 -13.88 10.35 -19.62
CA VAL A 91 -14.72 9.44 -20.44
C VAL A 91 -14.89 9.97 -21.87
N PHE A 92 -15.14 11.28 -22.04
CA PHE A 92 -15.24 11.90 -23.37
C PHE A 92 -13.92 11.84 -24.16
N ARG A 93 -12.78 11.93 -23.48
CA ARG A 93 -11.45 11.82 -24.10
C ARG A 93 -11.11 10.38 -24.49
N ASN A 94 -11.62 9.39 -23.75
CA ASN A 94 -11.39 7.97 -24.04
C ASN A 94 -12.22 7.47 -25.24
N HIS A 95 -13.48 7.90 -25.39
CA HIS A 95 -14.28 7.55 -26.57
C HIS A 95 -13.81 8.21 -27.87
N ARG A 96 -13.14 9.37 -27.79
CA ARG A 96 -12.44 9.97 -28.95
C ARG A 96 -11.27 9.11 -29.46
N LYS A 97 -10.76 8.15 -28.66
CA LYS A 97 -9.68 7.23 -29.05
C LYS A 97 -10.17 5.97 -29.81
N ILE A 98 -11.48 5.72 -29.92
CA ILE A 98 -12.02 4.47 -30.52
C ILE A 98 -12.12 4.52 -32.07
N ASP A 99 -11.96 5.67 -32.72
CA ASP A 99 -11.81 5.72 -34.19
C ASP A 99 -10.35 5.44 -34.63
N ASN A 100 -9.85 4.27 -34.24
CA ASN A 100 -8.51 3.78 -34.56
C ASN A 100 -8.42 3.14 -35.97
N THR A 101 -9.38 3.41 -36.87
CA THR A 101 -9.26 2.98 -38.27
C THR A 101 -8.63 4.03 -39.19
N LEU A 102 -8.43 5.26 -38.70
CA LEU A 102 -7.68 6.32 -39.41
C LEU A 102 -6.21 6.44 -38.97
N ASN A 103 -5.84 5.94 -37.79
CA ASN A 103 -4.47 6.04 -37.26
C ASN A 103 -3.45 5.09 -37.91
N ASP A 104 -3.89 4.01 -38.56
CA ASP A 104 -2.97 3.02 -39.17
C ASP A 104 -2.39 3.46 -40.53
N ARG A 105 -2.72 4.67 -41.04
CA ARG A 105 -2.07 5.25 -42.23
C ARG A 105 -1.00 6.29 -41.95
N PHE A 106 -0.77 6.68 -40.68
CA PHE A 106 0.26 7.64 -40.30
C PHE A 106 1.08 7.20 -39.08
N LEU A 107 1.83 6.11 -39.29
CA LEU A 107 3.09 5.69 -38.66
C LEU A 107 3.16 5.61 -37.11
N GLN A 108 3.37 4.37 -36.67
CA GLN A 108 4.02 3.97 -35.42
C GLN A 108 5.26 4.82 -35.10
N ALA A 109 5.43 5.11 -33.81
CA ALA A 109 6.62 5.70 -33.21
C ALA A 109 7.89 4.95 -33.66
N ASN A 110 8.77 5.64 -34.38
CA ASN A 110 10.06 5.10 -34.79
C ASN A 110 11.11 6.18 -34.54
N SER A 111 11.93 6.04 -33.49
CA SER A 111 13.01 6.96 -33.05
C SER A 111 14.04 7.37 -34.11
N ASN A 112 14.02 6.78 -35.30
CA ASN A 112 14.99 7.08 -36.36
C ASN A 112 14.69 8.41 -37.10
N LEU A 113 13.61 9.12 -36.76
CA LEU A 113 13.16 10.33 -37.46
C LEU A 113 13.67 11.65 -36.84
N GLU A 114 13.94 11.74 -35.54
CA GLU A 114 14.20 13.05 -34.86
C GLU A 114 15.66 13.51 -34.91
N TRP A 115 16.65 12.61 -34.91
CA TRP A 115 18.08 12.97 -34.91
C TRP A 115 18.99 11.89 -35.51
N ILE A 116 20.30 12.18 -35.56
CA ILE A 116 21.38 11.30 -36.04
C ILE A 116 22.51 11.31 -35.01
N SER A 117 23.09 10.14 -34.74
CA SER A 117 24.28 9.98 -33.90
C SER A 117 25.55 10.47 -34.61
N TYR A 118 26.50 10.99 -33.83
CA TYR A 118 27.67 11.73 -34.31
C TYR A 118 28.45 11.06 -35.46
N ASN A 119 28.62 11.77 -36.58
CA ASN A 119 29.57 11.46 -37.65
C ASN A 119 30.47 12.71 -37.92
N PRO A 120 31.79 12.55 -38.15
CA PRO A 120 32.71 13.67 -38.41
C PRO A 120 32.33 14.64 -39.54
N ASN A 121 31.41 14.27 -40.45
CA ASN A 121 30.90 15.19 -41.48
C ASN A 121 29.69 16.05 -41.04
N MET A 122 29.12 15.84 -39.84
CA MET A 122 27.90 16.54 -39.41
C MET A 122 28.03 18.06 -39.32
N ILE A 123 29.17 18.58 -38.87
CA ILE A 123 29.39 20.04 -38.82
C ILE A 123 29.31 20.62 -40.23
N LYS A 124 29.86 19.92 -41.25
CA LYS A 124 29.75 20.34 -42.65
C LYS A 124 28.31 20.31 -43.15
N HIS A 125 27.52 19.32 -42.75
CA HIS A 125 26.10 19.22 -43.12
C HIS A 125 25.24 20.29 -42.44
N ALA A 126 25.46 20.56 -41.16
CA ALA A 126 24.81 21.65 -40.44
C ALA A 126 25.14 23.01 -41.10
N THR A 127 26.42 23.28 -41.41
CA THR A 127 26.82 24.50 -42.12
C THR A 127 26.23 24.59 -43.55
N HIS A 128 26.10 23.47 -44.26
CA HIS A 128 25.47 23.45 -45.59
C HIS A 128 23.98 23.78 -45.51
N TYR A 129 23.28 23.23 -44.51
CA TYR A 129 21.88 23.55 -44.25
C TYR A 129 21.70 25.01 -43.81
N GLU A 130 22.55 25.52 -42.93
CA GLU A 130 22.54 26.94 -42.54
C GLU A 130 22.65 27.87 -43.75
N LYS A 131 23.57 27.57 -44.68
CA LYS A 131 23.70 28.32 -45.94
C LYS A 131 22.48 28.18 -46.86
N TRP A 132 21.80 27.03 -46.83
CA TRP A 132 20.56 26.83 -47.56
C TRP A 132 19.42 27.67 -46.98
N LEU A 133 19.25 27.70 -45.65
CA LEU A 133 18.29 28.56 -44.97
C LEU A 133 18.52 30.04 -45.31
N GLU A 134 19.78 30.48 -45.41
CA GLU A 134 20.13 31.86 -45.78
C GLU A 134 19.70 32.26 -47.19
N THR A 135 19.56 31.30 -48.11
CA THR A 135 19.17 31.56 -49.51
C THR A 135 17.67 31.38 -49.77
N GLY A 136 16.95 30.71 -48.86
CA GLY A 136 15.60 30.19 -49.09
C GLY A 136 14.42 31.12 -48.80
N TYR A 137 14.59 32.29 -48.18
CA TYR A 137 13.48 33.14 -47.69
C TYR A 137 13.16 34.40 -48.54
N ARG A 138 13.65 34.49 -49.79
CA ARG A 138 13.52 35.73 -50.61
C ARG A 138 12.08 36.15 -50.94
N ASN A 139 11.08 35.28 -50.76
CA ASN A 139 9.66 35.62 -50.90
C ASN A 139 8.79 34.79 -49.92
N MET A 140 8.54 35.33 -48.73
CA MET A 140 7.79 34.66 -47.65
C MET A 140 6.37 34.28 -48.09
N GLN A 141 5.68 35.16 -48.79
CA GLN A 141 4.31 34.93 -49.25
C GLN A 141 4.24 33.71 -50.18
N PHE A 142 5.10 33.64 -51.19
CA PHE A 142 5.16 32.50 -52.11
C PHE A 142 5.44 31.17 -51.38
N ILE A 143 6.32 31.19 -50.38
CA ILE A 143 6.69 29.99 -49.61
C ILE A 143 5.51 29.49 -48.77
N ILE A 144 4.77 30.40 -48.14
CA ILE A 144 3.61 30.06 -47.31
C ILE A 144 2.48 29.52 -48.21
N GLU A 145 2.19 30.18 -49.33
CA GLU A 145 1.18 29.76 -50.31
C GLU A 145 1.48 28.37 -50.89
N ASP A 146 2.72 28.14 -51.33
CA ASP A 146 3.14 26.87 -51.94
C ASP A 146 3.19 25.72 -50.90
N SER A 147 3.55 26.03 -49.65
CA SER A 147 3.53 25.06 -48.55
C SER A 147 2.11 24.68 -48.11
N LEU A 148 1.20 25.66 -48.08
CA LEU A 148 -0.22 25.42 -47.82
C LEU A 148 -0.83 24.58 -48.93
N HIS A 149 -0.63 24.96 -50.20
CA HIS A 149 -1.10 24.20 -51.35
C HIS A 149 -0.60 22.75 -51.29
N GLY A 150 0.67 22.57 -50.91
CA GLY A 150 1.21 21.25 -50.75
C GLY A 150 0.57 20.46 -49.62
N TYR A 151 0.39 21.08 -48.45
CA TYR A 151 -0.25 20.44 -47.30
C TYR A 151 -1.69 20.00 -47.62
N LEU A 152 -2.47 20.87 -48.28
CA LEU A 152 -3.83 20.58 -48.72
C LEU A 152 -3.87 19.41 -49.71
N LYS A 153 -2.96 19.36 -50.69
CA LYS A 153 -2.89 18.24 -51.64
C LYS A 153 -2.58 16.90 -50.98
N LEU A 154 -1.66 16.88 -50.01
CA LEU A 154 -1.32 15.68 -49.26
C LEU A 154 -2.47 15.17 -48.38
N THR A 155 -3.31 16.07 -47.90
CA THR A 155 -4.44 15.76 -47.01
C THR A 155 -5.73 15.43 -47.78
N GLU A 156 -5.94 16.00 -48.97
CA GLU A 156 -7.02 15.61 -49.90
C GLU A 156 -6.90 14.15 -50.38
N GLU A 157 -5.69 13.64 -50.60
CA GLU A 157 -5.46 12.23 -50.98
C GLU A 157 -5.70 11.25 -49.82
N LEU A 158 -5.84 11.76 -48.59
CA LEU A 158 -5.87 11.01 -47.33
C LEU A 158 -7.07 11.50 -46.48
N ASN A 159 -8.29 11.17 -46.91
CA ASN A 159 -9.57 11.57 -46.28
C ASN A 159 -9.52 11.81 -44.75
N ASN A 160 -9.98 13.00 -44.36
CA ASN A 160 -10.42 13.47 -43.03
C ASN A 160 -9.34 13.91 -42.01
N ASP A 161 -8.75 15.11 -42.20
CA ASP A 161 -8.33 15.97 -41.08
C ASP A 161 -9.49 16.95 -40.76
N PRO A 162 -10.21 16.79 -39.63
CA PRO A 162 -11.37 17.62 -39.29
C PRO A 162 -11.02 19.09 -38.99
N ASP A 163 -9.74 19.43 -38.88
CA ASP A 163 -9.26 20.77 -38.51
C ASP A 163 -8.38 21.42 -39.61
N ILE A 164 -8.43 20.89 -40.84
CA ILE A 164 -7.69 21.43 -42.00
C ILE A 164 -7.97 22.91 -42.26
N ASP A 165 -9.20 23.35 -42.00
CA ASP A 165 -9.64 24.73 -42.19
C ASP A 165 -8.94 25.69 -41.22
N LYS A 166 -8.64 25.26 -39.98
CA LYS A 166 -7.92 26.08 -38.99
C LYS A 166 -6.46 26.32 -39.38
N VAL A 167 -5.82 25.31 -39.99
CA VAL A 167 -4.45 25.46 -40.53
C VAL A 167 -4.47 26.41 -41.72
N ARG A 168 -5.47 26.29 -42.61
CA ARG A 168 -5.65 27.19 -43.76
C ARG A 168 -5.82 28.65 -43.32
N GLU A 169 -6.70 28.91 -42.37
CA GLU A 169 -6.94 30.26 -41.82
C GLU A 169 -5.66 30.90 -41.26
N LEU A 170 -4.86 30.15 -40.50
CA LEU A 170 -3.59 30.68 -39.96
C LEU A 170 -2.55 30.97 -41.04
N PHE A 171 -2.50 30.16 -42.11
CA PHE A 171 -1.62 30.42 -43.23
C PHE A 171 -2.06 31.65 -44.04
N GLU A 172 -3.37 31.82 -44.24
CA GLU A 172 -3.96 33.01 -44.87
C GLU A 172 -3.67 34.26 -44.02
N GLU A 173 -3.84 34.20 -42.70
CA GLU A 173 -3.49 35.30 -41.79
C GLU A 173 -1.99 35.64 -41.84
N ALA A 174 -1.12 34.63 -41.98
CA ALA A 174 0.33 34.85 -42.13
C ALA A 174 0.66 35.64 -43.41
N ILE A 175 -0.06 35.37 -44.50
CA ILE A 175 0.09 36.06 -45.79
C ILE A 175 -0.48 37.47 -45.71
N GLU A 176 -1.73 37.63 -45.27
CA GLU A 176 -2.41 38.92 -45.22
C GLU A 176 -1.69 39.91 -44.31
N LYS A 177 -1.34 39.47 -43.10
CA LYS A 177 -0.69 40.32 -42.08
C LYS A 177 0.82 40.40 -42.24
N HIS A 178 1.40 39.63 -43.17
CA HIS A 178 2.85 39.49 -43.35
C HIS A 178 3.56 39.14 -42.03
N ASP A 179 2.93 38.34 -41.17
CA ASP A 179 3.44 37.98 -39.84
C ASP A 179 3.70 36.47 -39.75
N PRO A 180 4.97 36.02 -39.67
CA PRO A 180 5.32 34.60 -39.63
C PRO A 180 4.92 33.90 -38.32
N LYS A 181 4.47 34.62 -37.28
CA LYS A 181 4.03 34.00 -36.01
C LYS A 181 2.83 33.07 -36.20
N PHE A 182 1.96 33.36 -37.17
CA PHE A 182 0.80 32.49 -37.44
C PHE A 182 1.22 31.11 -37.95
N ILE A 183 2.41 31.00 -38.58
CA ILE A 183 3.00 29.72 -38.98
C ILE A 183 3.50 28.92 -37.77
N VAL A 184 4.07 29.60 -36.77
CA VAL A 184 4.44 28.97 -35.48
C VAL A 184 3.19 28.47 -34.76
N LYS A 185 2.13 29.30 -34.73
CA LYS A 185 0.85 28.92 -34.14
C LYS A 185 0.24 27.71 -34.85
N ALA A 186 0.27 27.68 -36.18
CA ALA A 186 -0.19 26.55 -36.98
C ALA A 186 0.61 25.27 -36.70
N TYR A 187 1.92 25.38 -36.47
CA TYR A 187 2.76 24.25 -36.09
C TYR A 187 2.43 23.69 -34.70
N THR A 188 2.07 24.54 -33.74
CA THR A 188 1.72 24.11 -32.37
C THR A 188 0.27 23.69 -32.18
N LEU A 189 -0.59 23.83 -33.21
CA LEU A 189 -1.96 23.34 -33.13
C LEU A 189 -2.00 21.80 -33.15
N GLU A 190 -2.98 21.22 -32.46
CA GLU A 190 -3.25 19.78 -32.45
C GLU A 190 -3.92 19.32 -33.77
N THR A 191 -3.25 19.51 -34.91
CA THR A 191 -3.68 19.08 -36.25
C THR A 191 -2.63 18.17 -36.88
N SER A 192 -2.91 17.60 -38.07
CA SER A 192 -1.91 16.76 -38.75
C SER A 192 -0.70 17.54 -39.30
N PHE A 193 -0.77 18.87 -39.34
CA PHE A 193 0.23 19.75 -39.96
C PHE A 193 1.65 19.56 -39.40
N TYR A 194 1.83 19.55 -38.07
CA TYR A 194 3.17 19.39 -37.46
C TYR A 194 3.79 18.03 -37.78
N ARG A 195 2.97 16.97 -37.84
CA ARG A 195 3.40 15.61 -38.20
C ARG A 195 3.84 15.54 -39.65
N VAL A 196 3.08 16.16 -40.56
CA VAL A 196 3.40 16.25 -41.98
C VAL A 196 4.70 17.03 -42.20
N LEU A 197 4.84 18.20 -41.56
CA LEU A 197 6.04 19.04 -41.64
C LEU A 197 7.29 18.27 -41.17
N ASN A 198 7.25 17.68 -39.97
CA ASN A 198 8.38 16.94 -39.43
C ASN A 198 8.74 15.70 -40.27
N ARG A 199 7.75 15.00 -40.83
CA ARG A 199 7.99 13.88 -41.76
C ARG A 199 8.75 14.31 -43.01
N GLN A 200 8.37 15.44 -43.61
CA GLN A 200 9.04 15.93 -44.82
C GLN A 200 10.47 16.40 -44.49
N LEU A 201 10.66 17.11 -43.37
CA LEU A 201 11.98 17.53 -42.90
C LEU A 201 12.93 16.34 -42.66
N ALA A 202 12.44 15.26 -42.05
CA ALA A 202 13.22 14.05 -41.84
C ALA A 202 13.65 13.38 -43.16
N LYS A 203 12.79 13.38 -44.19
CA LYS A 203 13.15 12.88 -45.53
C LYS A 203 14.22 13.75 -46.19
N THR A 204 14.04 15.07 -46.19
CA THR A 204 15.01 16.03 -46.72
C THR A 204 16.38 15.86 -46.05
N SER A 205 16.41 15.66 -44.73
CA SER A 205 17.65 15.43 -43.99
C SER A 205 18.42 14.20 -44.49
N THR A 206 17.71 13.10 -44.77
CA THR A 206 18.30 11.84 -45.20
C THR A 206 18.87 11.93 -46.62
N GLU A 207 18.20 12.65 -47.52
CA GLU A 207 18.68 12.89 -48.89
C GLU A 207 19.92 13.81 -48.92
N MET A 208 19.95 14.84 -48.08
CA MET A 208 21.11 15.74 -47.93
C MET A 208 22.36 15.02 -47.41
N LEU A 209 22.19 14.08 -46.47
CA LEU A 209 23.30 13.30 -45.89
C LEU A 209 23.90 12.31 -46.88
N ASN A 210 23.09 11.73 -47.76
CA ASN A 210 23.53 10.76 -48.76
C ASN A 210 24.17 11.40 -50.01
N GLN A 211 24.41 12.73 -50.00
CA GLN A 211 25.03 13.51 -51.09
C GLN A 211 24.39 13.33 -52.49
N LYS A 212 23.20 12.74 -52.59
CA LYS A 212 22.42 12.65 -53.84
C LYS A 212 21.76 13.99 -54.24
N PHE A 213 22.13 15.06 -53.55
CA PHE A 213 21.56 16.39 -53.68
C PHE A 213 22.15 17.10 -54.91
N ILE A 214 21.40 17.12 -56.02
CA ILE A 214 21.73 17.92 -57.21
C ILE A 214 20.84 19.17 -57.17
N PHE A 215 21.48 20.35 -57.11
CA PHE A 215 20.79 21.63 -57.16
C PHE A 215 20.45 21.96 -58.64
N ASP A 216 19.32 21.46 -59.14
CA ASP A 216 18.75 21.93 -60.40
C ASP A 216 17.63 22.96 -60.11
N PRO A 217 17.85 24.26 -60.32
CA PRO A 217 16.82 25.29 -60.07
C PRO A 217 15.58 25.16 -60.97
N LYS A 218 15.60 24.31 -62.01
CA LYS A 218 14.48 24.07 -62.92
C LYS A 218 13.61 22.87 -62.55
N ILE A 219 14.03 22.03 -61.61
CA ILE A 219 13.25 20.88 -61.10
C ILE A 219 13.14 21.07 -59.59
N GLN A 220 12.03 21.63 -59.09
CA GLN A 220 11.78 21.78 -57.65
C GLN A 220 10.82 20.69 -57.16
N PRO A 221 11.29 19.66 -56.43
CA PRO A 221 10.42 18.73 -55.73
C PRO A 221 9.67 19.42 -54.58
N PHE A 222 8.42 19.03 -54.40
CA PHE A 222 7.49 19.45 -53.35
C PHE A 222 8.04 19.48 -51.90
N TRP A 223 8.99 18.60 -51.56
CA TRP A 223 9.63 18.53 -50.24
C TRP A 223 10.58 19.70 -49.95
N GLN A 224 11.00 20.47 -50.96
CA GLN A 224 11.84 21.66 -50.75
C GLN A 224 11.09 22.80 -50.03
N ASN A 225 9.74 22.82 -50.07
CA ASN A 225 8.93 23.89 -49.51
C ASN A 225 8.81 23.83 -47.98
N TYR A 226 8.71 22.63 -47.42
CA TYR A 226 8.65 22.41 -45.97
C TYR A 226 9.94 22.77 -45.24
N GLY A 227 11.09 22.56 -45.87
CA GLY A 227 12.35 23.09 -45.35
C GLY A 227 12.45 24.62 -45.42
N ARG A 228 11.75 25.29 -46.35
CA ARG A 228 11.67 26.75 -46.41
C ARG A 228 10.73 27.32 -45.33
N ILE A 229 9.66 26.61 -44.96
CA ILE A 229 8.88 26.92 -43.75
C ILE A 229 9.77 26.83 -42.50
N ALA A 230 10.59 25.79 -42.40
CA ALA A 230 11.57 25.70 -41.32
C ALA A 230 12.58 26.87 -41.35
N ALA A 231 12.96 27.36 -42.53
CA ALA A 231 13.80 28.55 -42.68
C ALA A 231 13.12 29.83 -42.21
N ILE A 232 11.82 30.02 -42.51
CA ILE A 232 11.04 31.15 -42.02
C ILE A 232 11.03 31.13 -40.49
N ILE A 233 10.66 30.00 -39.89
CA ILE A 233 10.61 29.86 -38.42
C ILE A 233 12.00 30.12 -37.82
N ALA A 234 13.05 29.51 -38.37
CA ALA A 234 14.39 29.56 -37.81
C ALA A 234 15.16 30.85 -38.05
N ARG A 235 14.77 31.72 -39.00
CA ARG A 235 15.60 32.87 -39.41
C ARG A 235 14.85 34.18 -39.67
N HIS A 236 13.52 34.20 -39.71
CA HIS A 236 12.79 35.46 -39.95
C HIS A 236 13.07 36.49 -38.82
N PRO A 237 13.42 37.75 -39.13
CA PRO A 237 13.79 38.75 -38.12
C PRO A 237 12.78 38.89 -36.97
N ASP A 238 11.48 38.88 -37.29
CA ASP A 238 10.40 38.98 -36.29
C ASP A 238 10.27 37.78 -35.35
N LEU A 239 10.82 36.62 -35.72
CA LEU A 239 10.86 35.43 -34.87
C LEU A 239 12.20 35.32 -34.13
N GLN A 240 13.29 35.86 -34.70
CA GLN A 240 14.62 35.84 -34.06
C GLN A 240 14.70 36.65 -32.77
N LYS A 241 13.75 37.53 -32.47
CA LYS A 241 13.64 38.18 -31.16
C LYS A 241 13.28 37.20 -30.02
N TYR A 242 12.77 36.01 -30.35
CA TYR A 242 12.44 34.94 -29.40
C TYR A 242 13.57 33.89 -29.28
N ALA A 243 14.72 34.14 -29.91
CA ALA A 243 15.90 33.27 -29.89
C ALA A 243 16.47 33.12 -28.47
N VAL A 244 16.73 31.87 -28.04
CA VAL A 244 17.23 31.54 -26.71
C VAL A 244 18.38 30.52 -26.76
N ASP A 245 19.31 30.62 -25.81
CA ASP A 245 20.41 29.68 -25.56
C ASP A 245 20.47 29.31 -24.07
N GLY A 246 21.24 28.28 -23.74
CA GLY A 246 21.41 27.79 -22.38
C GLY A 246 20.93 26.36 -22.17
N LEU A 247 20.54 26.05 -20.93
CA LEU A 247 20.12 24.73 -20.49
C LEU A 247 18.62 24.55 -20.69
N PHE A 248 18.22 23.44 -21.30
CA PHE A 248 16.82 23.10 -21.56
C PHE A 248 16.53 21.64 -21.19
N PHE A 249 15.28 21.37 -20.85
CA PHE A 249 14.77 20.08 -20.40
C PHE A 249 13.75 19.54 -21.39
N ARG A 250 13.79 18.24 -21.69
CA ARG A 250 12.80 17.58 -22.54
C ARG A 250 12.29 16.31 -21.87
N GLY A 251 10.98 16.21 -21.76
CA GLY A 251 10.27 14.99 -21.37
C GLY A 251 10.07 14.08 -22.57
N MET A 252 10.41 12.81 -22.43
CA MET A 252 10.34 11.80 -23.49
C MET A 252 9.81 10.48 -22.93
N ILE A 253 9.28 9.63 -23.80
CA ILE A 253 9.01 8.22 -23.50
C ILE A 253 9.79 7.40 -24.52
N LEU A 254 10.66 6.50 -24.06
CA LEU A 254 11.59 5.74 -24.88
C LEU A 254 11.53 4.26 -24.55
N SER A 255 11.56 3.39 -25.56
CA SER A 255 11.71 1.94 -25.32
C SER A 255 13.14 1.56 -24.90
N ALA A 256 13.32 0.36 -24.33
CA ALA A 256 14.63 -0.19 -23.95
C ALA A 256 15.69 -0.07 -25.08
N ASN A 257 15.30 -0.38 -26.31
CA ASN A 257 16.17 -0.30 -27.49
C ASN A 257 16.50 1.14 -27.92
N GLU A 258 15.66 2.10 -27.57
CA GLU A 258 15.85 3.51 -27.88
C GLU A 258 16.74 4.18 -26.85
N LEU A 259 16.63 3.80 -25.57
CA LEU A 259 17.51 4.25 -24.48
C LEU A 259 18.99 4.00 -24.83
N LEU A 260 19.31 2.84 -25.39
CA LEU A 260 20.67 2.47 -25.80
C LEU A 260 21.27 3.40 -26.88
N LYS A 261 20.44 4.19 -27.57
CA LYS A 261 20.88 5.14 -28.61
C LYS A 261 21.28 6.51 -28.05
N TYR A 262 20.99 6.82 -26.77
CA TYR A 262 21.37 8.08 -26.13
C TYR A 262 22.54 7.85 -25.19
N LYS A 263 23.58 8.69 -25.30
CA LYS A 263 24.70 8.67 -24.36
C LYS A 263 25.04 10.07 -23.89
N VAL A 264 25.27 10.21 -22.59
CA VAL A 264 25.75 11.45 -21.97
C VAL A 264 27.10 11.82 -22.59
N GLY A 265 27.25 13.08 -22.98
CA GLY A 265 28.43 13.61 -23.69
C GLY A 265 28.44 13.36 -25.20
N GLU A 266 27.50 12.60 -25.77
CA GLU A 266 27.35 12.52 -27.22
C GLU A 266 26.67 13.79 -27.78
N ARG A 267 27.12 14.21 -28.98
CA ARG A 267 26.52 15.30 -29.74
C ARG A 267 25.58 14.74 -30.79
N ILE A 268 24.37 15.29 -30.86
CA ILE A 268 23.35 14.85 -31.81
C ILE A 268 22.91 16.00 -32.71
N LEU A 269 22.52 15.66 -33.94
CA LEU A 269 21.97 16.59 -34.93
C LEU A 269 20.47 16.35 -35.08
N THR A 270 19.62 17.34 -34.75
CA THR A 270 18.17 17.26 -35.02
C THR A 270 17.89 17.17 -36.53
N LYS A 271 16.96 16.31 -36.95
CA LYS A 271 16.44 16.23 -38.32
C LYS A 271 15.15 17.04 -38.51
N THR A 272 14.42 17.26 -37.42
CA THR A 272 13.09 17.87 -37.38
C THR A 272 13.02 18.93 -36.29
N PHE A 273 11.89 19.61 -36.15
CA PHE A 273 11.63 20.42 -34.98
C PHE A 273 11.49 19.52 -33.75
N ALA A 274 11.96 20.00 -32.60
CA ALA A 274 11.83 19.29 -31.32
C ALA A 274 11.37 20.25 -30.22
N SER A 275 10.46 19.77 -29.39
CA SER A 275 9.92 20.53 -28.27
C SER A 275 10.75 20.32 -27.00
N CYS A 276 11.03 21.38 -26.26
CA CYS A 276 11.66 21.35 -24.94
C CYS A 276 11.14 22.49 -24.06
N SER A 277 11.63 22.58 -22.82
CA SER A 277 11.24 23.62 -21.86
C SER A 277 12.45 24.20 -21.13
N LEU A 278 12.29 25.44 -20.64
CA LEU A 278 13.21 26.08 -19.70
C LEU A 278 13.08 25.53 -18.27
N HIS A 279 12.00 24.80 -17.98
CA HIS A 279 11.68 24.30 -16.64
C HIS A 279 11.59 22.77 -16.63
N SER A 280 12.31 22.12 -15.72
CA SER A 280 12.26 20.65 -15.58
C SER A 280 10.85 20.16 -15.25
N SER A 281 10.10 20.88 -14.42
CA SER A 281 8.74 20.51 -14.01
C SER A 281 7.77 20.38 -15.19
N VAL A 282 7.92 21.22 -16.22
CA VAL A 282 7.09 21.15 -17.43
C VAL A 282 7.47 19.92 -18.26
N ALA A 283 8.78 19.66 -18.40
CA ALA A 283 9.26 18.44 -19.05
C ALA A 283 8.81 17.17 -18.31
N GLU A 284 8.78 17.22 -16.97
CA GLU A 284 8.27 16.16 -16.10
C GLU A 284 6.78 15.90 -16.33
N ASP A 285 5.95 16.94 -16.39
CA ASP A 285 4.53 16.81 -16.70
C ASP A 285 4.28 16.19 -18.09
N PHE A 286 5.09 16.55 -19.09
CA PHE A 286 5.02 15.97 -20.44
C PHE A 286 5.36 14.47 -20.45
N ALA A 287 6.40 14.06 -19.71
CA ALA A 287 6.82 12.66 -19.60
C ALA A 287 5.98 11.84 -18.60
N ALA A 288 5.25 12.48 -17.68
CA ALA A 288 4.34 11.86 -16.72
C ALA A 288 2.91 11.69 -17.23
N SER A 289 2.60 12.16 -18.45
CA SER A 289 1.29 11.93 -19.07
C SER A 289 1.04 10.43 -19.26
N ASP A 290 -0.03 9.89 -18.64
CA ASP A 290 -0.51 8.49 -18.73
C ASP A 290 -0.92 8.14 -20.18
N ARG A 291 0.08 7.98 -21.05
CA ARG A 291 -0.03 7.15 -22.23
C ARG A 291 0.16 5.73 -21.71
N ASP A 292 -0.74 4.82 -22.04
CA ASP A 292 -0.59 3.40 -21.75
C ASP A 292 0.83 2.96 -22.13
N LEU A 293 1.70 2.85 -21.13
CA LEU A 293 3.08 2.42 -21.34
C LEU A 293 2.97 0.95 -21.73
N GLU A 294 3.18 0.65 -23.02
CA GLU A 294 3.52 -0.70 -23.44
C GLU A 294 4.63 -1.22 -22.52
N SER A 295 4.62 -2.52 -22.22
CA SER A 295 5.42 -3.17 -21.16
C SER A 295 6.95 -2.99 -21.23
N ASP A 296 7.47 -2.20 -22.17
CA ASP A 296 8.89 -1.98 -22.45
C ASP A 296 9.26 -0.51 -22.76
N SER A 297 8.43 0.46 -22.32
CA SER A 297 8.63 1.91 -22.51
C SER A 297 8.91 2.66 -21.19
N TYR A 298 9.81 3.65 -21.25
CA TYR A 298 10.38 4.33 -20.08
C TYR A 298 10.27 5.87 -20.21
N PRO A 299 9.67 6.58 -19.23
CA PRO A 299 9.63 8.04 -19.24
C PRO A 299 10.99 8.62 -18.82
N ILE A 300 11.54 9.54 -19.61
CA ILE A 300 12.89 10.12 -19.45
C ILE A 300 12.81 11.64 -19.46
N ILE A 301 13.62 12.27 -18.60
CA ILE A 301 13.99 13.68 -18.70
C ILE A 301 15.41 13.78 -19.23
N CYS A 302 15.55 14.49 -20.34
CA CYS A 302 16.82 14.74 -20.99
C CYS A 302 17.20 16.21 -20.88
N GLU A 303 18.45 16.47 -20.49
CA GLU A 303 19.01 17.81 -20.39
C GLU A 303 19.96 18.07 -21.55
N TYR A 304 19.75 19.21 -22.23
CA TYR A 304 20.57 19.62 -23.35
C TYR A 304 21.09 21.03 -23.15
N ASN A 305 22.32 21.27 -23.61
CA ASN A 305 22.88 22.62 -23.71
C ASN A 305 22.83 23.11 -25.16
N ILE A 306 22.07 24.18 -25.40
CA ILE A 306 21.99 24.84 -26.70
C ILE A 306 22.88 26.06 -26.66
N ILE A 307 23.99 26.02 -27.40
CA ILE A 307 25.04 27.05 -27.35
C ILE A 307 24.77 28.18 -28.36
N ASN A 308 24.05 27.89 -29.45
CA ASN A 308 23.72 28.87 -30.47
C ASN A 308 22.29 29.40 -30.26
N LYS A 309 22.14 30.69 -29.96
CA LYS A 309 20.83 31.34 -29.77
C LYS A 309 19.86 31.14 -30.93
N ARG A 310 20.36 30.96 -32.16
CA ARG A 310 19.51 30.75 -33.34
C ARG A 310 18.96 29.32 -33.46
N SER A 311 19.34 28.43 -32.55
CA SER A 311 18.95 27.02 -32.57
C SER A 311 17.66 26.71 -31.80
N ALA A 312 17.18 27.64 -30.97
CA ALA A 312 15.95 27.49 -30.21
C ALA A 312 15.17 28.81 -30.13
N LEU A 313 13.85 28.69 -30.13
CA LEU A 313 12.92 29.81 -30.01
C LEU A 313 12.01 29.59 -28.80
N LYS A 314 11.93 30.55 -27.90
CA LYS A 314 10.93 30.53 -26.82
C LYS A 314 9.58 30.93 -27.41
N ILE A 315 8.69 29.96 -27.63
CA ILE A 315 7.44 30.15 -28.36
C ILE A 315 6.20 30.15 -27.47
N GLU A 316 6.35 30.21 -26.15
CA GLU A 316 5.26 30.33 -25.16
C GLU A 316 4.15 31.31 -25.60
N ASP A 317 4.53 32.52 -26.02
CA ASP A 317 3.58 33.57 -26.42
C ASP A 317 3.10 33.44 -27.88
N LEU A 318 3.65 32.49 -28.64
CA LEU A 318 3.35 32.25 -30.06
C LEU A 318 2.57 30.94 -30.27
N SER A 319 2.64 30.02 -29.32
CA SER A 319 2.01 28.71 -29.35
C SER A 319 0.48 28.84 -29.28
N ALA A 320 -0.21 27.88 -29.88
CA ALA A 320 -1.64 27.68 -29.68
C ALA A 320 -1.98 27.34 -28.21
N TYR A 321 -1.00 26.86 -27.44
CA TYR A 321 -1.12 26.47 -26.04
C TYR A 321 -0.08 27.19 -25.16
N PRO A 322 -0.31 28.45 -24.78
CA PRO A 322 0.65 29.21 -23.96
C PRO A 322 0.97 28.57 -22.61
N ALA A 323 0.06 27.76 -22.07
CA ALA A 323 0.25 27.03 -20.81
C ALA A 323 1.40 26.00 -20.86
N GLU A 324 1.80 25.55 -22.05
CA GLU A 324 2.86 24.55 -22.23
C GLU A 324 4.27 25.11 -22.11
N LYS A 325 4.43 26.45 -22.07
CA LYS A 325 5.72 27.15 -21.90
C LYS A 325 6.82 26.61 -22.83
N GLU A 326 6.42 26.33 -24.06
CA GLU A 326 7.22 25.58 -25.02
C GLU A 326 8.42 26.39 -25.54
N VAL A 327 9.56 25.71 -25.65
CA VAL A 327 10.73 26.14 -26.40
C VAL A 327 10.89 25.19 -27.59
N LEU A 328 10.94 25.76 -28.79
CA LEU A 328 11.05 25.01 -30.03
C LEU A 328 12.50 25.00 -30.52
N ILE A 329 13.11 23.83 -30.55
CA ILE A 329 14.41 23.59 -31.19
C ILE A 329 14.19 23.46 -32.69
N VAL A 330 14.94 24.23 -33.48
CA VAL A 330 14.81 24.23 -34.94
C VAL A 330 15.63 23.08 -35.57
N PRO A 331 15.25 22.56 -36.75
CA PRO A 331 15.92 21.45 -37.40
C PRO A 331 17.41 21.72 -37.68
N PHE A 332 18.20 20.64 -37.82
CA PHE A 332 19.64 20.63 -38.15
C PHE A 332 20.55 21.42 -37.19
N CYS A 333 20.12 21.55 -35.93
CA CYS A 333 20.97 22.06 -34.86
C CYS A 333 21.74 20.93 -34.19
N VAL A 334 22.99 21.23 -33.81
CA VAL A 334 23.84 20.33 -33.01
C VAL A 334 23.75 20.75 -31.56
N PHE A 335 23.49 19.80 -30.67
CA PHE A 335 23.50 20.01 -29.22
C PHE A 335 24.10 18.80 -28.52
N GLU A 336 24.50 19.01 -27.27
CA GLU A 336 25.16 18.02 -26.43
C GLU A 336 24.19 17.53 -25.35
N ILE A 337 24.14 16.21 -25.15
CA ILE A 337 23.37 15.59 -24.09
C ILE A 337 24.17 15.70 -22.79
N LEU A 338 23.69 16.50 -21.85
CA LEU A 338 24.38 16.73 -20.58
C LEU A 338 23.98 15.71 -19.52
N VAL A 339 22.69 15.40 -19.42
CA VAL A 339 22.13 14.47 -18.43
C VAL A 339 21.00 13.69 -19.05
N PHE A 340 20.90 12.41 -18.69
CA PHE A 340 19.84 11.51 -19.10
C PHE A 340 19.28 10.84 -17.84
N SER A 341 18.06 11.21 -17.46
CA SER A 341 17.47 10.81 -16.17
C SER A 341 16.13 10.11 -16.37
N LEU A 342 16.00 8.90 -15.86
CA LEU A 342 14.75 8.14 -15.89
C LEU A 342 13.76 8.74 -14.88
N MET A 343 12.54 9.07 -15.31
CA MET A 343 11.44 9.43 -14.40
C MET A 343 10.95 8.15 -13.72
N MET A 344 11.65 7.75 -12.67
CA MET A 344 11.35 6.53 -11.94
C MET A 344 10.18 6.76 -10.99
N LYS A 345 9.00 6.21 -11.32
CA LYS A 345 7.87 6.06 -10.37
C LYS A 345 7.92 4.78 -9.52
N VAL A 346 8.83 3.83 -9.81
CA VAL A 346 8.84 2.51 -9.13
C VAL A 346 10.26 2.07 -8.74
N ALA A 347 11.28 2.34 -9.56
CA ALA A 347 12.64 1.84 -9.31
C ALA A 347 13.46 2.66 -8.27
N SER A 348 13.02 3.85 -7.84
CA SER A 348 13.83 4.72 -6.98
C SER A 348 14.04 4.21 -5.55
N SER A 349 13.11 3.45 -4.97
CA SER A 349 13.28 2.90 -3.62
C SER A 349 14.27 1.72 -3.65
N LEU A 350 14.12 0.80 -4.60
CA LEU A 350 15.00 -0.35 -4.76
C LEU A 350 16.41 0.01 -5.26
N LEU A 351 16.54 0.90 -6.25
CA LEU A 351 17.86 1.28 -6.80
C LEU A 351 18.64 2.18 -5.84
N ALA A 352 17.97 3.03 -5.06
CA ALA A 352 18.65 3.83 -4.04
C ALA A 352 19.13 2.97 -2.87
N VAL A 353 18.33 1.98 -2.44
CA VAL A 353 18.74 0.98 -1.45
C VAL A 353 19.91 0.15 -1.99
N LEU A 354 19.84 -0.34 -3.23
CA LEU A 354 20.94 -1.05 -3.90
C LEU A 354 22.19 -0.19 -4.03
N CYS A 355 22.09 1.06 -4.47
CA CYS A 355 23.23 1.96 -4.60
C CYS A 355 23.79 2.34 -3.23
N LEU A 356 22.97 2.58 -2.21
CA LEU A 356 23.44 2.88 -0.84
C LEU A 356 24.08 1.66 -0.19
N LEU A 357 23.50 0.46 -0.34
CA LEU A 357 24.08 -0.81 0.10
C LEU A 357 25.37 -1.10 -0.65
N THR A 358 25.42 -0.92 -1.97
CA THR A 358 26.64 -1.13 -2.76
C THR A 358 27.70 -0.08 -2.40
N ILE A 359 27.34 1.19 -2.18
CA ILE A 359 28.26 2.25 -1.74
C ILE A 359 28.73 2.02 -0.29
N HIS A 360 27.89 1.48 0.61
CA HIS A 360 28.29 1.08 1.96
C HIS A 360 29.22 -0.14 1.90
N ILE A 361 28.83 -1.23 1.23
CA ILE A 361 29.63 -2.44 1.07
C ILE A 361 30.98 -2.11 0.41
N THR A 362 31.01 -1.27 -0.63
CA THR A 362 32.27 -0.82 -1.27
C THR A 362 33.07 0.17 -0.41
N LYS A 363 32.44 1.04 0.39
CA LYS A 363 33.13 1.85 1.42
C LYS A 363 33.77 0.99 2.50
N ILE A 364 33.16 -0.13 2.86
CA ILE A 364 33.64 -1.00 3.94
C ILE A 364 34.69 -1.98 3.41
N ASP A 365 34.58 -2.47 2.17
CA ASP A 365 35.69 -3.14 1.50
C ASP A 365 36.90 -2.20 1.37
N ALA A 366 36.68 -0.94 1.01
CA ALA A 366 37.74 0.07 0.99
C ALA A 366 38.33 0.30 2.40
N ARG A 367 37.53 0.35 3.48
CA ARG A 367 38.02 0.47 4.87
C ARG A 367 38.70 -0.80 5.39
N SER A 368 38.25 -2.00 5.04
CA SER A 368 38.88 -3.24 5.48
C SER A 368 40.18 -3.50 4.74
N VAL A 369 40.25 -3.11 3.45
CA VAL A 369 41.48 -3.06 2.65
C VAL A 369 42.40 -1.95 3.16
N LEU A 370 41.87 -0.81 3.62
CA LEU A 370 42.65 0.26 4.23
C LEU A 370 43.16 -0.13 5.61
N GLN A 371 42.36 -0.81 6.45
CA GLN A 371 42.78 -1.29 7.77
C GLN A 371 43.80 -2.42 7.64
N LYS A 372 43.62 -3.36 6.70
CA LYS A 372 44.67 -4.32 6.33
C LYS A 372 45.92 -3.63 5.79
N SER A 373 45.77 -2.59 4.98
CA SER A 373 46.90 -1.79 4.48
C SER A 373 47.58 -0.99 5.59
N ILE A 374 46.84 -0.51 6.60
CA ILE A 374 47.34 0.21 7.78
C ILE A 374 48.04 -0.77 8.74
N ASP A 375 47.46 -1.95 8.98
CA ASP A 375 48.05 -3.00 9.80
C ASP A 375 49.29 -3.63 9.10
N LEU A 376 49.31 -3.66 7.76
CA LEU A 376 50.49 -3.99 6.94
C LEU A 376 51.50 -2.83 6.86
N SER A 377 51.07 -1.58 7.04
CA SER A 377 51.94 -0.40 7.06
C SER A 377 52.42 0.00 8.45
N MET A 378 52.01 -0.70 9.52
CA MET A 378 52.63 -0.53 10.84
C MET A 378 54.07 -1.08 10.89
N GLU A 379 54.60 -1.59 9.77
CA GLU A 379 56.03 -1.85 9.57
C GLU A 379 56.79 -0.68 8.93
N ASP A 380 56.15 0.38 8.42
CA ASP A 380 56.87 1.56 7.89
C ASP A 380 56.12 2.88 8.16
N SER A 381 56.82 3.82 8.80
CA SER A 381 56.34 5.14 9.22
C SER A 381 55.85 6.00 8.04
N LEU A 382 54.57 6.38 8.04
CA LEU A 382 54.01 7.41 7.14
C LEU A 382 53.95 8.77 7.84
N GLU A 383 54.32 9.84 7.10
CA GLU A 383 54.38 11.22 7.57
C GLU A 383 52.97 11.87 7.65
N ASP A 384 52.80 12.80 8.62
CA ASP A 384 51.54 13.41 9.06
C ASP A 384 50.70 14.15 7.99
N ASP A 385 51.29 14.50 6.83
CA ASP A 385 50.62 15.33 5.81
C ASP A 385 49.58 14.56 4.96
N GLU A 386 49.73 13.24 4.76
CA GLU A 386 48.80 12.45 3.94
C GLU A 386 47.47 12.13 4.64
N SER A 387 47.49 11.99 5.98
CA SER A 387 46.29 11.73 6.79
C SER A 387 45.29 12.91 6.77
N SER A 388 45.82 14.15 6.78
CA SER A 388 44.98 15.36 6.76
C SER A 388 44.28 15.59 5.42
N PHE A 389 44.91 15.20 4.31
CA PHE A 389 44.38 15.32 2.96
C PHE A 389 43.21 14.36 2.71
N ILE A 390 43.31 13.14 3.24
CA ILE A 390 42.25 12.11 3.15
C ILE A 390 41.04 12.53 4.01
N HIS A 391 41.28 13.02 5.23
CA HIS A 391 40.20 13.42 6.14
C HIS A 391 39.40 14.64 5.65
N ASN A 392 40.07 15.62 5.00
CA ASN A 392 39.43 16.80 4.39
C ASN A 392 38.69 16.49 3.08
N SER A 393 39.17 15.52 2.31
CA SER A 393 38.50 15.07 1.09
C SER A 393 37.17 14.36 1.40
N ILE A 394 37.13 13.56 2.48
CA ILE A 394 35.95 12.83 2.94
C ILE A 394 34.88 13.75 3.53
N SER A 395 35.26 14.75 4.34
CA SER A 395 34.32 15.71 4.93
C SER A 395 33.65 16.59 3.86
N SER A 396 34.40 17.00 2.83
CA SER A 396 33.84 17.77 1.71
C SER A 396 32.96 16.92 0.78
N TYR A 397 33.22 15.62 0.65
CA TYR A 397 32.37 14.69 -0.12
C TYR A 397 31.04 14.42 0.60
N ARG A 398 31.07 14.23 1.94
CA ARG A 398 29.88 14.08 2.79
C ARG A 398 28.97 15.31 2.75
N HIS A 399 29.54 16.50 2.91
CA HIS A 399 28.80 17.76 2.87
C HIS A 399 28.15 18.02 1.50
N ARG A 400 28.82 17.64 0.39
CA ARG A 400 28.26 17.76 -0.97
C ARG A 400 27.15 16.75 -1.28
N LEU A 401 27.20 15.56 -0.69
CA LEU A 401 26.16 14.53 -0.83
C LEU A 401 24.88 14.89 -0.07
N GLU A 402 25.00 15.30 1.20
CA GLU A 402 23.86 15.66 2.08
C GLU A 402 23.11 16.93 1.58
N HIS A 403 23.79 17.80 0.82
CA HIS A 403 23.21 19.01 0.21
C HIS A 403 22.91 18.88 -1.29
N SER A 404 23.04 17.68 -1.87
CA SER A 404 22.67 17.44 -3.26
C SER A 404 21.15 17.42 -3.42
N THR A 405 20.66 17.97 -4.54
CA THR A 405 19.24 17.96 -4.89
C THR A 405 18.68 16.54 -4.99
N SER A 406 19.51 15.57 -5.37
CA SER A 406 19.21 14.13 -5.41
C SER A 406 18.96 13.53 -4.02
N PHE A 407 19.75 13.90 -3.01
CA PHE A 407 19.57 13.44 -1.62
C PHE A 407 18.37 14.12 -0.93
N GLN A 408 18.11 15.38 -1.26
CA GLN A 408 16.92 16.11 -0.76
C GLN A 408 15.62 15.59 -1.41
N ALA A 409 15.65 15.21 -2.69
CA ALA A 409 14.54 14.56 -3.38
C ALA A 409 14.29 13.12 -2.88
N LEU A 410 15.35 12.35 -2.61
CA LEU A 410 15.29 11.02 -1.99
C LEU A 410 14.54 11.03 -0.64
N ARG A 411 14.79 12.05 0.19
CA ARG A 411 14.14 12.26 1.49
C ARG A 411 12.65 12.64 1.39
N TRP A 412 12.23 13.20 0.27
CA TRP A 412 10.83 13.60 0.02
C TRP A 412 9.98 12.43 -0.49
N SER A 413 10.54 11.54 -1.32
CA SER A 413 9.84 10.40 -1.93
C SER A 413 9.47 9.27 -0.97
N LEU A 414 10.17 9.11 0.16
CA LEU A 414 9.90 8.08 1.17
C LEU A 414 8.56 8.29 1.93
N ARG A 415 7.74 9.29 1.58
CA ARG A 415 6.64 9.82 2.42
C ARG A 415 5.30 9.08 2.39
N LYS A 416 5.09 8.07 1.53
CA LYS A 416 3.90 7.21 1.57
C LYS A 416 4.25 5.85 1.01
N VAL A 417 4.01 4.77 1.74
CA VAL A 417 4.29 3.40 1.30
C VAL A 417 2.97 2.63 1.17
N GLN A 418 2.80 1.95 0.03
CA GLN A 418 1.73 0.98 -0.24
C GLN A 418 2.29 -0.44 -0.16
N GLN A 419 1.42 -1.45 0.03
CA GLN A 419 1.81 -2.86 0.25
C GLN A 419 2.67 -3.47 -0.88
N THR A 420 2.51 -2.99 -2.12
CA THR A 420 3.32 -3.40 -3.28
C THR A 420 4.80 -3.06 -3.15
N GLU A 421 5.15 -1.93 -2.52
CA GLU A 421 6.53 -1.49 -2.34
C GLU A 421 7.30 -2.31 -1.28
N LEU A 422 6.60 -2.89 -0.30
CA LEU A 422 7.17 -3.76 0.73
C LEU A 422 7.66 -5.09 0.16
N CYS A 423 6.93 -5.61 -0.82
CA CYS A 423 7.22 -6.90 -1.42
C CYS A 423 8.41 -6.84 -2.37
N GLU A 424 8.46 -5.83 -3.22
CA GLU A 424 9.63 -5.58 -4.07
C GLU A 424 10.89 -5.35 -3.22
N PHE A 425 10.75 -4.63 -2.11
CA PHE A 425 11.85 -4.41 -1.16
C PHE A 425 12.34 -5.71 -0.52
N CYS A 426 11.41 -6.59 -0.10
CA CYS A 426 11.75 -7.88 0.47
C CYS A 426 12.52 -8.77 -0.52
N GLU A 427 12.01 -8.91 -1.75
CA GLU A 427 12.64 -9.74 -2.78
C GLU A 427 14.06 -9.25 -3.12
N LEU A 428 14.31 -7.95 -2.95
CA LEU A 428 15.61 -7.35 -3.17
C LEU A 428 16.59 -7.57 -2.01
N ILE A 429 16.15 -7.38 -0.77
CA ILE A 429 17.04 -7.30 0.39
C ILE A 429 17.52 -8.67 0.88
N ILE A 430 16.67 -9.70 0.73
CA ILE A 430 17.01 -11.07 1.14
C ILE A 430 18.26 -11.61 0.41
N PRO A 431 18.39 -11.50 -0.93
CA PRO A 431 19.64 -11.87 -1.60
C PRO A 431 20.88 -11.17 -1.05
N VAL A 432 20.78 -9.87 -0.72
CA VAL A 432 21.91 -9.11 -0.16
C VAL A 432 22.31 -9.67 1.20
N ILE A 433 21.32 -9.96 2.06
CA ILE A 433 21.54 -10.59 3.36
C ILE A 433 22.22 -11.96 3.20
N GLN A 434 21.72 -12.80 2.30
CA GLN A 434 22.30 -14.13 2.04
C GLN A 434 23.77 -14.04 1.59
N ILE A 435 24.09 -13.12 0.67
CA ILE A 435 25.48 -12.91 0.20
C ILE A 435 26.40 -12.47 1.35
N LEU A 436 25.93 -11.59 2.25
CA LEU A 436 26.72 -11.13 3.40
C LEU A 436 27.02 -12.27 4.38
N ILE A 437 26.05 -13.15 4.61
CA ILE A 437 26.18 -14.34 5.45
C ILE A 437 27.17 -15.33 4.81
N GLU A 438 26.98 -15.68 3.53
CA GLU A 438 27.86 -16.59 2.78
C GLU A 438 29.30 -16.08 2.71
N SER A 439 29.49 -14.76 2.67
CA SER A 439 30.81 -14.11 2.63
C SER A 439 31.47 -13.99 4.01
N ASN A 440 30.84 -14.50 5.08
CA ASN A 440 31.27 -14.37 6.47
C ASN A 440 31.52 -12.90 6.90
N ARG A 441 30.75 -11.96 6.34
CA ARG A 441 30.83 -10.51 6.61
C ARG A 441 29.74 -10.09 7.61
N THR A 442 29.59 -10.85 8.69
CA THR A 442 28.54 -10.64 9.70
C THR A 442 28.60 -9.26 10.37
N SER A 443 29.78 -8.62 10.42
CA SER A 443 29.92 -7.23 10.90
C SER A 443 29.13 -6.19 10.10
N HIS A 444 28.77 -6.49 8.85
CA HIS A 444 28.01 -5.59 7.98
C HIS A 444 26.50 -5.86 8.07
N PHE A 445 26.10 -6.97 8.69
CA PHE A 445 24.70 -7.35 8.87
C PHE A 445 23.97 -6.33 9.74
N ASP A 446 24.60 -5.90 10.84
CA ASP A 446 24.09 -4.86 11.75
C ASP A 446 23.82 -3.55 11.00
N GLU A 447 24.73 -3.14 10.10
CA GLU A 447 24.59 -1.91 9.31
C GLU A 447 23.44 -2.00 8.31
N VAL A 448 23.24 -3.16 7.67
CA VAL A 448 22.10 -3.40 6.77
C VAL A 448 20.79 -3.35 7.54
N LEU A 449 20.69 -4.04 8.69
CA LEU A 449 19.47 -4.02 9.50
C LEU A 449 19.15 -2.62 10.03
N LEU A 450 20.17 -1.86 10.47
CA LEU A 450 20.02 -0.48 10.91
C LEU A 450 19.55 0.43 9.76
N PHE A 451 20.10 0.24 8.56
CA PHE A 451 19.71 0.98 7.37
C PHE A 451 18.25 0.70 7.01
N ILE A 452 17.84 -0.56 6.99
CA ILE A 452 16.44 -0.96 6.75
C ILE A 452 15.54 -0.29 7.79
N CYS A 453 15.87 -0.39 9.08
CA CYS A 453 15.04 0.18 10.12
C CYS A 453 14.89 1.71 10.03
N LYS A 454 15.99 2.44 9.81
CA LYS A 454 15.99 3.91 9.78
C LYS A 454 15.34 4.46 8.52
N GLU A 455 15.76 3.96 7.35
CA GLU A 455 15.38 4.56 6.07
C GLU A 455 14.04 4.05 5.57
N TYR A 456 13.71 2.78 5.85
CA TYR A 456 12.45 2.18 5.40
C TYR A 456 11.32 2.38 6.42
N LYS A 457 11.54 2.04 7.70
CA LYS A 457 10.48 2.16 8.73
C LYS A 457 10.35 3.55 9.32
N LYS A 458 11.32 4.44 9.10
CA LYS A 458 11.36 5.81 9.66
C LYS A 458 11.21 5.85 11.18
N ILE A 459 11.71 4.80 11.82
CA ILE A 459 11.71 4.65 13.26
C ILE A 459 12.90 5.44 13.81
N ASP A 460 12.76 5.95 15.04
CA ASP A 460 13.84 6.64 15.73
C ASP A 460 15.13 5.80 15.77
N GLU A 461 16.28 6.45 15.61
CA GLU A 461 17.59 5.78 15.54
C GLU A 461 17.86 4.92 16.78
N SER A 462 17.47 5.38 17.96
CA SER A 462 17.69 4.64 19.22
C SER A 462 16.86 3.35 19.26
N VAL A 463 15.62 3.40 18.77
CA VAL A 463 14.73 2.24 18.64
C VAL A 463 15.30 1.23 17.66
N CYS A 464 15.82 1.69 16.52
CA CYS A 464 16.47 0.82 15.54
C CYS A 464 17.70 0.11 16.10
N ILE A 465 18.56 0.83 16.85
CA ILE A 465 19.72 0.22 17.50
C ILE A 465 19.28 -0.84 18.51
N GLY A 466 18.26 -0.54 19.32
CA GLY A 466 17.68 -1.50 20.27
C GLY A 466 17.17 -2.76 19.58
N ALA A 467 16.33 -2.60 18.55
CA ALA A 467 15.76 -3.70 17.79
C ALA A 467 16.83 -4.56 17.09
N VAL A 468 17.85 -3.94 16.47
CA VAL A 468 18.94 -4.71 15.84
C VAL A 468 19.72 -5.50 16.88
N ASN A 469 20.04 -4.90 18.03
CA ASN A 469 20.75 -5.62 19.10
C ASN A 469 19.95 -6.80 19.63
N GLU A 470 18.63 -6.66 19.73
CA GLU A 470 17.74 -7.69 20.26
C GLU A 470 17.55 -8.87 19.28
N TYR A 471 17.40 -8.59 17.98
CA TYR A 471 17.00 -9.62 17.00
C TYR A 471 18.12 -10.16 16.09
N LYS A 472 19.29 -9.50 16.01
CA LYS A 472 20.30 -9.83 14.99
C LYS A 472 20.79 -11.28 15.02
N ASP A 473 21.02 -11.84 16.20
CA ASP A 473 21.59 -13.18 16.35
C ASP A 473 20.57 -14.24 15.89
N ALA A 474 19.29 -14.03 16.23
CA ALA A 474 18.21 -14.89 15.76
C ALA A 474 18.04 -14.81 14.24
N PHE A 475 18.04 -13.60 13.66
CA PHE A 475 17.93 -13.45 12.22
C PHE A 475 19.12 -14.07 11.48
N LEU A 476 20.34 -13.96 12.01
CA LEU A 476 21.51 -14.59 11.42
C LEU A 476 21.34 -16.12 11.31
N GLU A 477 20.85 -16.78 12.36
CA GLU A 477 20.55 -18.22 12.31
C GLU A 477 19.42 -18.53 11.35
N ILE A 478 18.32 -17.77 11.38
CA ILE A 478 17.16 -18.00 10.49
C ILE A 478 17.56 -17.90 9.02
N PHE A 479 18.28 -16.86 8.62
CA PHE A 479 18.74 -16.73 7.23
C PHE A 479 19.77 -17.79 6.84
N THR A 480 20.49 -18.36 7.80
CA THR A 480 21.45 -19.44 7.55
C THR A 480 20.78 -20.81 7.44
N ALA A 481 19.76 -21.07 8.26
CA ALA A 481 19.15 -22.39 8.43
C ALA A 481 17.82 -22.56 7.69
N SER A 482 17.17 -21.47 7.27
CA SER A 482 15.88 -21.53 6.58
C SER A 482 16.01 -22.23 5.21
N PRO A 483 15.15 -23.23 4.93
CA PRO A 483 15.10 -23.87 3.61
C PRO A 483 14.24 -23.08 2.61
N LEU A 484 13.67 -21.94 3.02
CA LEU A 484 12.77 -21.15 2.21
C LEU A 484 13.54 -20.33 1.17
N ASN A 485 13.02 -20.28 -0.05
CA ASN A 485 13.54 -19.36 -1.06
C ASN A 485 13.05 -17.92 -0.77
N ASN A 486 13.60 -16.94 -1.49
CA ASN A 486 13.34 -15.51 -1.23
C ASN A 486 11.85 -15.17 -1.34
N LYS A 487 11.15 -15.72 -2.33
CA LYS A 487 9.70 -15.51 -2.50
C LYS A 487 8.90 -16.08 -1.34
N ALA A 488 9.24 -17.29 -0.88
CA ALA A 488 8.60 -17.91 0.26
C ALA A 488 8.86 -17.12 1.55
N LEU A 489 10.09 -16.63 1.77
CA LEU A 489 10.40 -15.76 2.90
C LEU A 489 9.58 -14.46 2.86
N CYS A 490 9.41 -13.85 1.68
CA CYS A 490 8.59 -12.66 1.51
C CYS A 490 7.08 -12.94 1.66
N ALA A 491 6.61 -14.09 1.20
CA ALA A 491 5.22 -14.52 1.38
C ALA A 491 4.88 -14.75 2.85
N VAL A 492 5.80 -15.35 3.63
CA VAL A 492 5.61 -15.55 5.07
C VAL A 492 5.78 -14.25 5.84
N GLY A 493 6.82 -13.44 5.59
CA GLY A 493 7.10 -12.24 6.38
C GLY A 493 6.26 -11.02 6.03
N PHE A 494 5.84 -10.88 4.77
CA PHE A 494 5.21 -9.66 4.27
C PHE A 494 3.95 -9.91 3.44
N GLN A 495 3.46 -11.16 3.38
CA GLN A 495 2.23 -11.55 2.67
C GLN A 495 2.24 -11.15 1.18
N CYS A 496 3.41 -11.24 0.55
CA CYS A 496 3.62 -10.80 -0.83
C CYS A 496 2.96 -11.70 -1.89
N GLU A 497 2.87 -12.99 -1.57
CA GLU A 497 2.20 -13.99 -2.39
C GLU A 497 1.39 -14.88 -1.43
N SER A 498 0.46 -15.66 -1.98
CA SER A 498 -0.29 -16.60 -1.17
C SER A 498 0.66 -17.67 -0.63
N GLN A 499 0.63 -17.93 0.68
CA GLN A 499 1.44 -18.99 1.29
C GLN A 499 1.10 -20.37 0.70
N PHE A 500 -0.11 -20.53 0.13
CA PHE A 500 -0.51 -21.75 -0.58
C PHE A 500 0.27 -22.00 -1.87
N ASP A 501 0.92 -20.98 -2.45
CA ASP A 501 1.69 -21.17 -3.69
C ASP A 501 3.05 -21.86 -3.42
N PHE A 502 3.40 -22.10 -2.14
CA PHE A 502 4.67 -22.67 -1.72
C PHE A 502 4.49 -24.05 -1.06
N PRO A 503 4.79 -25.17 -1.76
CA PRO A 503 4.62 -26.52 -1.21
C PRO A 503 5.37 -26.79 0.10
N ILE A 504 6.51 -26.13 0.34
CA ILE A 504 7.30 -26.28 1.57
C ILE A 504 6.59 -25.75 2.82
N LEU A 505 5.64 -24.83 2.66
CA LEU A 505 4.82 -24.30 3.74
C LEU A 505 3.56 -25.14 3.98
N GLN A 506 3.23 -26.05 3.07
CA GLN A 506 2.03 -26.87 3.15
C GLN A 506 2.32 -28.16 3.93
N TRP A 507 1.47 -28.43 4.92
CA TRP A 507 1.49 -29.65 5.70
C TRP A 507 0.08 -29.95 6.22
N ASN A 508 -0.16 -31.19 6.60
CA ASN A 508 -1.46 -31.64 7.10
C ASN A 508 -1.29 -32.48 8.36
N VAL A 509 -2.23 -32.34 9.29
CA VAL A 509 -2.37 -33.21 10.46
C VAL A 509 -3.10 -34.50 10.12
N THR A 510 -2.87 -35.53 10.93
CA THR A 510 -3.57 -36.82 10.83
C THR A 510 -4.71 -36.86 11.84
N LEU A 511 -5.95 -36.90 11.34
CA LEU A 511 -7.14 -37.15 12.18
C LEU A 511 -7.28 -38.65 12.48
N PRO A 512 -7.87 -39.04 13.62
CA PRO A 512 -8.12 -40.45 13.93
C PRO A 512 -9.12 -41.08 12.95
N ASP A 513 -9.00 -42.38 12.72
CA ASP A 513 -9.92 -43.15 11.86
C ASP A 513 -11.35 -43.23 12.40
N LYS A 514 -11.57 -42.80 13.65
CA LYS A 514 -12.89 -42.80 14.28
C LYS A 514 -13.84 -41.87 13.50
N PRO A 515 -14.99 -42.38 13.01
CA PRO A 515 -15.93 -41.57 12.24
C PRO A 515 -16.41 -40.35 13.02
N LYS A 516 -16.49 -39.20 12.33
CA LYS A 516 -17.10 -37.98 12.87
C LYS A 516 -18.56 -38.28 13.25
N PRO A 517 -18.97 -38.07 14.52
CA PRO A 517 -20.36 -38.26 14.92
C PRO A 517 -21.29 -37.30 14.17
N THR A 518 -22.57 -37.65 14.03
CA THR A 518 -23.58 -36.77 13.43
C THR A 518 -23.60 -35.42 14.17
N PRO A 519 -23.56 -34.28 13.45
CA PRO A 519 -23.62 -32.96 14.08
C PRO A 519 -24.84 -32.81 15.00
N ARG A 520 -24.63 -32.26 16.20
CA ARG A 520 -25.63 -32.01 17.24
C ARG A 520 -25.55 -30.53 17.64
N PRO A 521 -26.35 -29.66 17.00
CA PRO A 521 -26.37 -28.24 17.34
C PRO A 521 -26.68 -28.01 18.82
N PRO A 522 -26.05 -27.03 19.47
CA PRO A 522 -26.32 -26.71 20.86
C PRO A 522 -27.80 -26.34 21.05
N GLN A 523 -28.35 -26.74 22.20
CA GLN A 523 -29.71 -26.43 22.60
C GLN A 523 -29.66 -25.47 23.80
N PRO A 524 -30.57 -24.50 23.88
CA PRO A 524 -30.61 -23.62 25.03
C PRO A 524 -30.93 -24.41 26.30
N PRO A 525 -30.29 -24.10 27.43
CA PRO A 525 -30.59 -24.76 28.70
C PRO A 525 -31.96 -24.34 29.23
N SER A 526 -32.48 -25.08 30.22
CA SER A 526 -33.69 -24.68 30.94
C SER A 526 -33.46 -23.31 31.61
N PRO A 527 -34.47 -22.44 31.71
CA PRO A 527 -34.33 -21.15 32.40
C PRO A 527 -33.80 -21.26 33.84
N GLU A 528 -34.08 -22.38 34.51
CA GLU A 528 -33.68 -22.71 35.88
C GLU A 528 -32.32 -23.42 35.97
N SER A 529 -31.68 -23.76 34.85
CA SER A 529 -30.37 -24.40 34.85
C SER A 529 -29.33 -23.50 35.52
N PRO A 530 -28.40 -24.07 36.33
CA PRO A 530 -27.26 -23.34 36.86
C PRO A 530 -26.46 -22.65 35.76
N LYS A 531 -25.80 -21.55 36.10
CA LYS A 531 -24.94 -20.78 35.19
C LYS A 531 -23.60 -20.50 35.87
N LEU A 532 -22.55 -20.43 35.06
CA LEU A 532 -21.21 -20.04 35.47
C LEU A 532 -20.92 -18.61 35.00
N THR A 533 -20.25 -17.84 35.83
CA THR A 533 -19.77 -16.49 35.51
C THR A 533 -18.25 -16.55 35.33
N VAL A 534 -17.78 -16.34 34.11
CA VAL A 534 -16.37 -16.52 33.74
C VAL A 534 -15.79 -15.20 33.27
N LEU A 535 -14.74 -14.74 33.93
CA LEU A 535 -14.00 -13.55 33.51
C LEU A 535 -13.00 -13.91 32.41
N HIS A 536 -12.87 -13.07 31.40
CA HIS A 536 -11.83 -13.14 30.39
C HIS A 536 -10.95 -11.90 30.48
N LEU A 537 -9.68 -12.10 30.87
CA LEU A 537 -8.63 -11.09 30.92
C LEU A 537 -7.62 -11.37 29.81
N SER A 538 -7.27 -10.33 29.06
CA SER A 538 -6.30 -10.41 27.98
C SER A 538 -5.56 -9.08 27.82
N ASP A 539 -4.31 -9.14 27.36
CA ASP A 539 -3.55 -7.97 26.88
C ASP A 539 -3.49 -6.85 27.93
N ILE A 540 -2.94 -7.20 29.10
CA ILE A 540 -2.83 -6.28 30.25
C ILE A 540 -1.80 -5.19 29.98
N HIS A 541 -0.69 -5.54 29.33
CA HIS A 541 0.44 -4.67 28.97
C HIS A 541 0.69 -3.52 29.97
N VAL A 542 1.25 -3.86 31.12
CA VAL A 542 1.68 -2.84 32.08
C VAL A 542 3.05 -2.30 31.66
N ASP A 543 3.11 -0.99 31.44
CA ASP A 543 4.36 -0.26 31.31
C ASP A 543 4.79 0.29 32.67
N PHE A 544 5.75 -0.38 33.30
CA PHE A 544 6.33 0.06 34.56
C PHE A 544 7.13 1.37 34.46
N ALA A 545 7.41 1.85 33.24
CA ALA A 545 8.02 3.16 33.01
C ALA A 545 7.01 4.24 32.61
N TYR A 546 5.70 3.95 32.62
CA TYR A 546 4.67 4.95 32.34
C TYR A 546 4.78 6.14 33.30
N LYS A 547 4.72 7.35 32.75
CA LYS A 547 4.88 8.59 33.49
C LYS A 547 3.80 9.62 33.12
N PRO A 548 2.88 9.95 34.04
CA PRO A 548 1.89 11.00 33.82
C PRO A 548 2.53 12.34 33.44
N GLY A 549 1.93 13.03 32.48
CA GLY A 549 2.38 14.32 31.97
C GLY A 549 3.58 14.26 31.01
N SER A 550 4.15 13.09 30.73
CA SER A 550 5.24 12.95 29.76
C SER A 550 4.77 13.14 28.32
N LEU A 551 5.70 13.13 27.36
CA LEU A 551 5.35 13.19 25.94
C LEU A 551 4.60 11.91 25.54
N ALA A 552 3.35 12.07 25.14
CA ALA A 552 2.48 10.97 24.72
C ALA A 552 2.36 10.85 23.19
N ASN A 553 2.81 11.87 22.45
CA ASN A 553 2.99 11.82 21.00
C ASN A 553 4.49 11.91 20.69
N CYS A 554 5.15 10.76 20.63
CA CYS A 554 6.59 10.64 20.40
C CYS A 554 6.89 9.99 19.04
N HIS A 555 8.15 9.94 18.63
CA HIS A 555 8.58 9.28 17.40
C HIS A 555 8.98 7.81 17.61
N GLU A 556 8.66 7.25 18.78
CA GLU A 556 8.91 5.85 19.14
C GLU A 556 7.60 5.03 19.06
N PRO A 557 7.65 3.69 18.89
CA PRO A 557 6.45 2.86 18.84
C PRO A 557 5.60 2.87 20.13
N LEU A 558 6.22 3.15 21.29
CA LEU A 558 5.56 3.27 22.59
C LEU A 558 6.01 4.58 23.27
N CYS A 559 5.05 5.43 23.64
CA CYS A 559 5.23 6.73 24.27
C CYS A 559 4.78 6.72 25.74
N CYS A 560 4.53 7.89 26.33
CA CYS A 560 4.06 8.06 27.72
C CYS A 560 5.07 7.66 28.82
N ARG A 561 6.38 7.65 28.51
CA ARG A 561 7.45 7.23 29.44
C ARG A 561 8.36 8.38 29.85
N ALA A 562 8.78 9.18 28.88
CA ALA A 562 9.77 10.25 29.03
C ALA A 562 9.43 11.46 28.15
N GLY A 563 10.29 12.49 28.22
CA GLY A 563 10.10 13.74 27.48
C GLY A 563 9.04 14.67 28.08
N GLN A 564 9.03 15.91 27.61
CA GLN A 564 8.03 16.92 27.95
C GLN A 564 7.25 17.31 26.69
N PRO A 565 5.91 17.40 26.76
CA PRO A 565 5.11 17.91 25.65
C PRO A 565 5.47 19.36 25.35
N SER A 566 5.34 19.77 24.08
CA SER A 566 5.50 21.17 23.71
C SER A 566 4.35 22.03 24.29
N ALA A 567 4.50 23.36 24.30
CA ALA A 567 3.51 24.26 24.90
C ALA A 567 2.08 24.13 24.33
N ASN A 568 1.93 23.57 23.14
CA ASN A 568 0.64 23.37 22.46
C ASN A 568 0.14 21.91 22.54
N GLU A 569 0.85 21.02 23.22
CA GLU A 569 0.51 19.60 23.34
C GLU A 569 0.13 19.24 24.77
N THR A 570 -0.75 18.25 24.92
CA THR A 570 -1.07 17.67 26.22
C THR A 570 -0.13 16.50 26.53
N GLY A 571 0.32 16.43 27.78
CA GLY A 571 1.07 15.28 28.27
C GLY A 571 0.20 14.04 28.41
N ALA A 572 0.84 12.91 28.75
CA ALA A 572 0.18 11.65 29.06
C ALA A 572 -0.84 11.80 30.21
N GLY A 573 -2.00 11.16 30.09
CA GLY A 573 -2.99 11.09 31.16
C GLY A 573 -2.46 10.40 32.43
N PHE A 574 -3.18 10.51 33.55
CA PHE A 574 -2.80 9.82 34.78
C PHE A 574 -3.20 8.33 34.73
N TRP A 575 -4.39 8.03 34.20
CA TRP A 575 -4.94 6.68 34.13
C TRP A 575 -4.57 5.92 32.84
N GLY A 576 -3.84 6.53 31.93
CA GLY A 576 -3.59 6.02 30.57
C GLY A 576 -3.83 7.09 29.52
N ASP A 577 -3.52 6.79 28.26
CA ASP A 577 -3.66 7.72 27.14
C ASP A 577 -4.10 7.01 25.85
N TYR A 578 -4.88 7.68 24.98
CA TYR A 578 -5.35 7.10 23.71
C TYR A 578 -4.30 7.11 22.59
N ARG A 579 -3.13 7.72 22.80
CA ARG A 579 -2.01 7.65 21.83
C ARG A 579 -1.31 6.28 21.93
N SER A 580 -0.13 6.13 21.34
CA SER A 580 0.65 4.88 21.37
C SER A 580 1.25 4.64 22.76
N CYS A 581 0.41 4.29 23.73
CA CYS A 581 0.77 4.12 25.12
C CYS A 581 0.10 2.88 25.71
N ASP A 582 0.86 2.20 26.57
CA ASP A 582 0.39 1.11 27.42
C ASP A 582 -0.08 1.64 28.77
N LEU A 583 -0.54 0.73 29.64
CA LEU A 583 -1.13 1.11 30.91
C LEU A 583 -0.10 1.30 32.03
N PRO A 584 -0.27 2.31 32.88
CA PRO A 584 0.43 2.33 34.16
C PRO A 584 -0.11 1.24 35.09
N TYR A 585 0.77 0.74 35.95
CA TYR A 585 0.46 -0.32 36.92
C TYR A 585 -0.78 -0.02 37.78
N TRP A 586 -0.96 1.22 38.24
CA TRP A 586 -2.09 1.59 39.09
C TRP A 586 -3.45 1.56 38.36
N THR A 587 -3.48 1.73 37.04
CA THR A 587 -4.72 1.56 36.26
C THR A 587 -5.10 0.08 36.17
N ALA A 588 -4.13 -0.78 35.86
CA ALA A 588 -4.35 -2.23 35.86
C ALA A 588 -4.82 -2.70 37.25
N GLU A 589 -4.18 -2.24 38.32
CA GLU A 589 -4.63 -2.53 39.69
C GLU A 589 -6.06 -2.04 39.97
N ALA A 590 -6.40 -0.80 39.59
CA ALA A 590 -7.73 -0.25 39.84
C ALA A 590 -8.82 -0.99 39.06
N LEU A 591 -8.55 -1.41 37.83
CA LEU A 591 -9.46 -2.23 37.03
C LEU A 591 -9.66 -3.62 37.65
N LEU A 592 -8.58 -4.27 38.07
CA LEU A 592 -8.68 -5.58 38.73
C LEU A 592 -9.42 -5.50 40.08
N LYS A 593 -9.20 -4.44 40.86
CA LYS A 593 -9.97 -4.20 42.11
C LYS A 593 -11.46 -4.00 41.83
N HIS A 594 -11.79 -3.23 40.80
CA HIS A 594 -13.18 -3.03 40.41
C HIS A 594 -13.89 -4.36 40.13
N ILE A 595 -13.25 -5.25 39.35
CA ILE A 595 -13.79 -6.58 39.06
C ILE A 595 -14.10 -7.36 40.35
N VAL A 596 -13.17 -7.41 41.30
CA VAL A 596 -13.33 -8.15 42.57
C VAL A 596 -14.49 -7.61 43.41
N GLU A 597 -14.75 -6.30 43.33
CA GLU A 597 -15.82 -5.66 44.10
C GLU A 597 -17.21 -5.93 43.54
N ILE A 598 -17.34 -6.05 42.21
CA ILE A 598 -18.66 -6.13 41.56
C ILE A 598 -19.01 -7.52 41.03
N GLU A 599 -18.03 -8.40 40.82
CA GLU A 599 -18.22 -9.69 40.16
C GLU A 599 -18.09 -10.90 41.07
N ASN A 600 -19.05 -11.82 40.96
CA ASN A 600 -18.93 -13.15 41.52
C ASN A 600 -18.44 -14.14 40.45
N ILE A 601 -17.12 -14.27 40.31
CA ILE A 601 -16.48 -15.07 39.25
C ILE A 601 -16.26 -16.51 39.70
N ASP A 602 -16.57 -17.48 38.85
CA ASP A 602 -16.31 -18.91 39.10
C ASP A 602 -14.85 -19.30 38.79
N PHE A 603 -14.33 -18.84 37.66
CA PHE A 603 -12.93 -18.98 37.22
C PHE A 603 -12.60 -17.97 36.11
N ILE A 604 -11.33 -17.89 35.72
CA ILE A 604 -10.81 -16.83 34.84
C ILE A 604 -10.10 -17.44 33.63
N TYR A 605 -10.43 -17.00 32.43
CA TYR A 605 -9.59 -17.16 31.25
C TYR A 605 -8.59 -16.01 31.19
N TYR A 606 -7.31 -16.36 31.07
CA TYR A 606 -6.21 -15.40 31.13
C TYR A 606 -5.29 -15.59 29.94
N THR A 607 -5.50 -14.81 28.88
CA THR A 607 -4.92 -15.09 27.56
C THR A 607 -3.64 -14.32 27.25
N GLY A 608 -2.81 -14.02 28.26
CA GLY A 608 -1.43 -13.55 28.06
C GLY A 608 -1.27 -12.06 27.76
N ASP A 609 -0.07 -11.69 27.32
CA ASP A 609 0.40 -10.34 27.00
C ASP A 609 0.43 -9.37 28.19
N LEU A 610 1.42 -9.62 29.05
CA LEU A 610 1.65 -8.86 30.28
C LEU A 610 2.68 -7.73 30.13
N PRO A 611 3.83 -7.95 29.48
CA PRO A 611 4.83 -6.91 29.25
C PRO A 611 4.36 -5.88 28.22
N ALA A 612 4.80 -4.62 28.35
CA ALA A 612 4.46 -3.53 27.43
C ALA A 612 5.09 -3.68 26.02
N HIS A 613 4.76 -2.76 25.11
CA HIS A 613 5.22 -2.74 23.72
C HIS A 613 6.59 -2.08 23.50
N ASN A 614 7.42 -1.94 24.55
CA ASN A 614 8.78 -1.41 24.43
C ASN A 614 9.80 -2.45 23.92
N VAL A 615 9.43 -3.21 22.88
CA VAL A 615 10.11 -4.43 22.41
C VAL A 615 11.57 -4.22 21.95
N TRP A 616 11.97 -2.99 21.64
CA TRP A 616 13.35 -2.65 21.30
C TRP A 616 14.26 -2.45 22.52
N ASN A 617 13.68 -2.44 23.72
CA ASN A 617 14.36 -2.17 24.97
C ASN A 617 13.74 -3.02 26.08
N GLN A 618 13.85 -4.34 25.93
CA GLN A 618 13.42 -5.34 26.90
C GLN A 618 14.53 -6.36 27.10
N SER A 619 14.76 -6.75 28.35
CA SER A 619 15.60 -7.89 28.69
C SER A 619 14.75 -9.02 29.27
N ARG A 620 15.29 -10.24 29.29
CA ARG A 620 14.64 -11.38 29.98
C ARG A 620 14.31 -11.04 31.44
N SER A 621 15.18 -10.29 32.13
CA SER A 621 14.90 -9.84 33.50
C SER A 621 13.67 -8.93 33.59
N ASP A 622 13.46 -8.06 32.61
CA ASP A 622 12.29 -7.18 32.56
C ASP A 622 11.00 -7.99 32.33
N GLN A 623 11.04 -8.98 31.44
CA GLN A 623 9.90 -9.89 31.21
C GLN A 623 9.57 -10.67 32.49
N LEU A 624 10.58 -11.26 33.13
CA LEU A 624 10.41 -11.99 34.39
C LEU A 624 9.87 -11.10 35.50
N TYR A 625 10.31 -9.83 35.58
CA TYR A 625 9.79 -8.86 36.54
C TYR A 625 8.32 -8.53 36.28
N SER A 626 7.96 -8.28 35.02
CA SER A 626 6.57 -8.00 34.62
C SER A 626 5.64 -9.17 34.97
N ILE A 627 5.98 -10.38 34.50
CA ILE A 627 5.21 -11.60 34.73
C ILE A 627 4.99 -11.84 36.23
N ARG A 628 6.06 -11.79 37.02
CA ARG A 628 5.97 -12.05 38.48
C ARG A 628 5.15 -10.98 39.19
N THR A 629 5.33 -9.70 38.85
CA THR A 629 4.66 -8.59 39.53
C THR A 629 3.15 -8.59 39.25
N ILE A 630 2.77 -8.82 37.99
CA ILE A 630 1.34 -8.86 37.60
C ILE A 630 0.68 -10.12 38.16
N ASN A 631 1.31 -11.29 38.08
CA ASN A 631 0.74 -12.51 38.66
C ASN A 631 0.67 -12.46 40.21
N GLN A 632 1.61 -11.79 40.87
CA GLN A 632 1.52 -11.51 42.31
C GLN A 632 0.32 -10.60 42.63
N LEU A 633 0.05 -9.59 41.80
CA LEU A 633 -1.14 -8.76 41.95
C LEU A 633 -2.43 -9.58 41.78
N LEU A 634 -2.49 -10.42 40.74
CA LEU A 634 -3.64 -11.29 40.47
C LEU A 634 -3.93 -12.27 41.62
N THR A 635 -2.91 -12.96 42.13
CA THR A 635 -3.05 -13.87 43.28
C THR A 635 -3.49 -13.15 44.55
N THR A 636 -3.09 -11.89 44.73
CA THR A 636 -3.49 -11.06 45.87
C THR A 636 -4.96 -10.64 45.78
N LEU A 637 -5.40 -10.20 44.59
CA LEU A 637 -6.75 -9.67 44.38
C LEU A 637 -7.82 -10.76 44.22
N PHE A 638 -7.48 -11.91 43.65
CA PHE A 638 -8.41 -13.02 43.40
C PHE A 638 -8.05 -14.26 44.23
N PRO A 639 -8.12 -14.18 45.57
CA PRO A 639 -7.80 -15.33 46.40
C PRO A 639 -8.78 -16.47 46.12
N ASN A 640 -8.26 -17.69 46.00
CA ASN A 640 -9.02 -18.92 45.73
C ASN A 640 -9.76 -18.96 44.38
N LYS A 641 -9.34 -18.16 43.39
CA LYS A 641 -9.80 -18.32 42.00
C LYS A 641 -8.72 -18.99 41.17
N THR A 642 -9.15 -19.85 40.25
CA THR A 642 -8.24 -20.50 39.29
C THR A 642 -8.19 -19.68 38.01
N PHE A 643 -6.96 -19.38 37.56
CA PHE A 643 -6.72 -18.78 36.25
C PHE A 643 -6.28 -19.86 35.27
N TYR A 644 -7.10 -20.09 34.25
CA TYR A 644 -6.72 -20.88 33.09
C TYR A 644 -5.98 -19.97 32.12
N SER A 645 -4.66 -20.10 32.16
CA SER A 645 -3.73 -19.21 31.47
C SER A 645 -3.36 -19.72 30.09
N ALA A 646 -3.13 -18.81 29.14
CA ALA A 646 -2.45 -19.05 27.87
C ALA A 646 -1.29 -18.04 27.74
N VAL A 647 -0.23 -18.43 27.02
CA VAL A 647 0.93 -17.57 26.79
C VAL A 647 0.67 -16.66 25.58
N GLY A 648 1.02 -15.38 25.71
CA GLY A 648 0.96 -14.38 24.65
C GLY A 648 2.30 -14.22 23.92
N ASN A 649 2.37 -13.29 22.99
CA ASN A 649 3.56 -13.09 22.16
C ASN A 649 4.58 -12.14 22.80
N HIS A 650 4.13 -11.28 23.73
CA HIS A 650 4.99 -10.35 24.46
C HIS A 650 5.71 -10.97 25.66
N GLU A 651 5.41 -12.19 26.10
CA GLU A 651 6.14 -12.80 27.23
C GLU A 651 7.62 -13.12 26.93
N ALA A 652 7.96 -13.41 25.67
CA ALA A 652 9.33 -13.70 25.26
C ALA A 652 10.16 -12.42 25.07
N ALA A 653 11.48 -12.56 25.23
CA ALA A 653 12.48 -11.55 24.86
C ALA A 653 13.60 -12.27 24.08
N PRO A 654 13.76 -11.99 22.77
CA PRO A 654 13.02 -10.99 21.97
C PRO A 654 11.51 -11.30 21.84
N CYS A 655 10.68 -10.26 21.69
CA CYS A 655 9.24 -10.41 21.51
C CYS A 655 8.92 -11.31 20.30
N ASN A 656 7.87 -12.14 20.39
CA ASN A 656 7.42 -13.13 19.39
C ASN A 656 8.34 -14.35 19.18
N MET A 657 9.56 -14.36 19.72
CA MET A 657 10.57 -15.37 19.39
C MET A 657 10.44 -16.63 20.26
N TYR A 658 9.63 -17.59 19.80
CA TYR A 658 9.42 -18.88 20.45
C TYR A 658 10.10 -20.02 19.68
N PRO A 659 11.34 -20.41 20.06
CA PRO A 659 12.08 -21.45 19.35
C PRO A 659 11.48 -22.84 19.56
N THR A 660 11.73 -23.72 18.59
CA THR A 660 11.54 -25.17 18.72
C THR A 660 12.85 -25.83 19.18
N PRO A 661 12.82 -27.05 19.74
CA PRO A 661 14.00 -27.73 20.28
C PRO A 661 15.15 -27.97 19.28
N ASN A 662 14.91 -27.82 17.98
CA ASN A 662 15.93 -27.96 16.94
C ASN A 662 16.81 -26.71 16.79
N ILE A 663 16.39 -25.57 17.34
CA ILE A 663 17.14 -24.31 17.36
C ILE A 663 18.15 -24.38 18.51
N ARG A 664 19.42 -24.12 18.20
CA ARG A 664 20.53 -24.35 19.15
C ARG A 664 21.03 -23.07 19.83
N SER A 665 20.89 -21.92 19.19
CA SER A 665 21.36 -20.64 19.75
C SER A 665 20.48 -20.10 20.86
N GLU A 666 19.22 -20.52 20.93
CA GLU A 666 18.24 -19.98 21.85
C GLU A 666 17.54 -21.08 22.66
N ASN A 667 17.31 -20.80 23.94
CA ASN A 667 16.59 -21.68 24.86
C ASN A 667 15.50 -20.89 25.58
N ILE A 668 14.24 -21.28 25.38
CA ILE A 668 13.06 -20.65 25.95
C ILE A 668 12.73 -21.14 27.38
N SER A 669 13.49 -22.08 27.94
CA SER A 669 13.18 -22.68 29.25
C SER A 669 13.07 -21.67 30.38
N TRP A 670 13.85 -20.57 30.34
CA TRP A 670 13.78 -19.48 31.32
C TRP A 670 12.37 -18.89 31.44
N LEU A 671 11.61 -18.86 30.34
CA LEU A 671 10.24 -18.38 30.30
C LEU A 671 9.29 -19.50 30.75
N TYR A 672 9.40 -20.70 30.19
CA TYR A 672 8.47 -21.79 30.49
C TYR A 672 8.54 -22.24 31.96
N GLU A 673 9.70 -22.18 32.58
CA GLU A 673 9.88 -22.43 34.02
C GLU A 673 9.12 -21.40 34.87
N VAL A 674 9.18 -20.11 34.52
CA VAL A 674 8.44 -19.08 35.28
C VAL A 674 6.94 -19.17 35.03
N LEU A 675 6.51 -19.52 33.81
CA LEU A 675 5.09 -19.71 33.47
C LEU A 675 4.51 -20.90 34.24
N ALA A 676 5.21 -22.05 34.26
CA ALA A 676 4.78 -23.22 35.02
C ALA A 676 4.62 -22.90 36.51
N ASP A 677 5.62 -22.27 37.14
CA ASP A 677 5.56 -21.89 38.55
C ASP A 677 4.42 -20.89 38.85
N ASN A 678 4.24 -19.86 38.02
CA ASN A 678 3.20 -18.85 38.24
C ASN A 678 1.80 -19.39 37.98
N TRP A 679 1.60 -20.17 36.92
CA TRP A 679 0.27 -20.70 36.60
C TRP A 679 -0.20 -21.72 37.63
N ILE A 680 0.70 -22.53 38.20
CA ILE A 680 0.38 -23.40 39.36
C ILE A 680 -0.03 -22.55 40.57
N LYS A 681 0.69 -21.46 40.86
CA LYS A 681 0.32 -20.52 41.95
C LYS A 681 -1.01 -19.82 41.70
N LEU A 682 -1.39 -19.61 40.45
CA LEU A 682 -2.69 -19.11 40.03
C LEU A 682 -3.79 -20.19 40.03
N GLY A 683 -3.49 -21.39 40.54
CA GLY A 683 -4.48 -22.43 40.82
C GLY A 683 -4.55 -23.54 39.77
N LEU A 684 -3.64 -23.61 38.79
CA LEU A 684 -3.57 -24.77 37.91
C LEU A 684 -3.10 -26.03 38.67
N PRO A 685 -3.65 -27.22 38.34
CA PRO A 685 -3.14 -28.48 38.85
C PRO A 685 -1.67 -28.74 38.50
N SER A 686 -0.91 -29.31 39.43
CA SER A 686 0.54 -29.51 39.28
C SER A 686 0.91 -30.50 38.16
N ASP A 687 0.01 -31.40 37.77
CA ASP A 687 0.19 -32.34 36.67
C ASP A 687 0.20 -31.67 35.29
N THR A 688 -0.24 -30.41 35.18
CA THR A 688 -0.09 -29.59 33.96
C THR A 688 1.35 -29.14 33.70
N SER A 689 2.22 -29.21 34.71
CA SER A 689 3.58 -28.64 34.67
C SER A 689 4.43 -29.21 33.53
N ASP A 690 4.36 -30.52 33.27
CA ASP A 690 5.23 -31.16 32.27
C ASP A 690 4.94 -30.66 30.85
N SER A 691 3.66 -30.48 30.49
CA SER A 691 3.27 -29.92 29.20
C SER A 691 3.58 -28.43 29.09
N ILE A 692 3.45 -27.67 30.19
CA ILE A 692 3.82 -26.25 30.23
C ILE A 692 5.33 -26.09 30.01
N LEU A 693 6.15 -26.90 30.68
CA LEU A 693 7.61 -26.88 30.50
C LEU A 693 8.05 -27.34 29.11
N ARG A 694 7.26 -28.20 28.45
CA ARG A 694 7.53 -28.64 27.08
C ARG A 694 7.27 -27.54 26.04
N GLY A 695 6.18 -26.79 26.16
CA GLY A 695 5.74 -25.89 25.10
C GLY A 695 4.75 -24.81 25.48
N ALA A 696 4.55 -24.54 26.77
CA ALA A 696 3.57 -23.58 27.31
C ALA A 696 2.12 -23.82 26.85
N PHE A 697 1.77 -25.08 26.57
CA PHE A 697 0.40 -25.54 26.33
C PHE A 697 0.06 -26.65 27.32
N TYR A 698 -1.22 -26.83 27.65
CA TYR A 698 -1.67 -27.85 28.60
C TYR A 698 -3.18 -28.12 28.49
N THR A 699 -3.65 -29.17 29.14
CA THR A 699 -5.08 -29.41 29.34
C THR A 699 -5.37 -29.75 30.80
N THR A 700 -6.58 -29.44 31.25
CA THR A 700 -7.06 -29.82 32.58
C THR A 700 -8.58 -29.89 32.61
N LEU A 701 -9.14 -30.58 33.61
CA LEU A 701 -10.58 -30.60 33.84
C LEU A 701 -10.97 -29.39 34.69
N VAL A 702 -11.87 -28.54 34.19
CA VAL A 702 -12.33 -27.31 34.86
C VAL A 702 -13.50 -27.59 35.79
N ARG A 703 -14.44 -28.40 35.31
CA ARG A 703 -15.64 -28.89 35.99
C ARG A 703 -15.92 -30.31 35.51
N PRO A 704 -16.76 -31.10 36.21
CA PRO A 704 -17.19 -32.39 35.69
C PRO A 704 -17.69 -32.26 34.23
N ASN A 705 -17.10 -33.06 33.33
CA ASN A 705 -17.40 -33.05 31.89
C ASN A 705 -17.07 -31.73 31.14
N LEU A 706 -16.31 -30.81 31.73
CA LEU A 706 -15.75 -29.65 31.04
C LEU A 706 -14.22 -29.68 31.11
N ARG A 707 -13.58 -29.93 29.97
CA ARG A 707 -12.14 -29.86 29.79
C ARG A 707 -11.75 -28.52 29.18
N LEU A 708 -10.62 -27.99 29.63
CA LEU A 708 -9.97 -26.86 28.99
C LEU A 708 -8.69 -27.31 28.29
N ILE A 709 -8.45 -26.78 27.10
CA ILE A 709 -7.22 -26.95 26.34
C ILE A 709 -6.64 -25.55 26.11
N SER A 710 -5.47 -25.28 26.68
CA SER A 710 -4.71 -24.05 26.46
C SER A 710 -3.62 -24.31 25.43
N LEU A 711 -3.63 -23.53 24.36
CA LEU A 711 -2.69 -23.64 23.24
C LEU A 711 -1.69 -22.49 23.27
N ASN A 712 -0.43 -22.80 22.97
CA ASN A 712 0.59 -21.80 22.67
C ASN A 712 0.50 -21.41 21.20
N MET A 713 -0.23 -20.32 20.95
CA MET A 713 -0.50 -19.83 19.59
C MET A 713 0.72 -19.13 18.97
N ASN A 714 1.81 -18.90 19.71
CA ASN A 714 3.07 -18.39 19.12
C ASN A 714 3.69 -19.38 18.12
N TYR A 715 3.35 -20.67 18.21
CA TYR A 715 3.75 -21.69 17.24
C TYR A 715 2.95 -21.66 15.93
N CYS A 716 2.00 -20.73 15.80
CA CYS A 716 1.34 -20.44 14.54
C CYS A 716 1.60 -19.01 14.04
N ALA A 717 2.18 -18.14 14.87
CA ALA A 717 2.26 -16.71 14.61
C ALA A 717 3.23 -16.40 13.46
N GLN A 718 2.81 -15.51 12.55
CA GLN A 718 3.63 -15.07 11.42
C GLN A 718 4.92 -14.36 11.87
N ASP A 719 4.85 -13.65 13.00
CA ASP A 719 5.96 -12.89 13.57
C ASP A 719 6.88 -13.74 14.46
N ASN A 720 6.59 -15.03 14.65
CA ASN A 720 7.55 -15.97 15.22
C ASN A 720 8.52 -16.42 14.12
N PHE A 721 9.57 -15.62 13.88
CA PHE A 721 10.50 -15.84 12.77
C PHE A 721 11.25 -17.17 12.83
N TRP A 722 11.31 -17.84 13.99
CA TRP A 722 11.85 -19.20 14.11
C TRP A 722 11.11 -20.23 13.25
N LEU A 723 9.82 -20.01 12.96
CA LEU A 723 9.02 -20.89 12.11
C LEU A 723 9.48 -20.88 10.64
N TYR A 724 10.35 -19.96 10.25
CA TYR A 724 10.87 -19.88 8.88
C TYR A 724 11.92 -20.97 8.63
N ILE A 725 12.44 -21.59 9.69
CA ILE A 725 13.28 -22.79 9.61
C ILE A 725 12.40 -24.02 9.40
N ASN A 726 11.36 -24.17 10.22
CA ASN A 726 10.36 -25.22 10.07
C ASN A 726 9.05 -24.83 10.77
N SER A 727 7.98 -24.68 9.99
CA SER A 727 6.64 -24.34 10.46
C SER A 727 5.71 -25.55 10.59
N THR A 728 6.20 -26.77 10.35
CA THR A 728 5.38 -27.99 10.38
C THR A 728 5.08 -28.38 11.82
N ASP A 729 3.81 -28.28 12.22
CA ASP A 729 3.26 -28.58 13.55
C ASP A 729 4.28 -28.48 14.70
N PRO A 730 4.75 -27.27 15.05
CA PRO A 730 5.82 -27.12 16.04
C PRO A 730 5.46 -27.80 17.36
N LEU A 731 6.38 -28.63 17.86
CA LEU A 731 6.22 -29.49 19.05
C LEU A 731 5.09 -30.54 18.95
N ASP A 732 4.60 -30.85 17.75
CA ASP A 732 3.43 -31.70 17.50
C ASP A 732 2.17 -31.19 18.24
N GLN A 733 2.03 -29.87 18.40
CA GLN A 733 0.98 -29.27 19.21
C GLN A 733 -0.42 -29.55 18.65
N LEU A 734 -0.64 -29.45 17.33
CA LEU A 734 -1.94 -29.78 16.73
C LEU A 734 -2.21 -31.28 16.78
N GLN A 735 -1.18 -32.12 16.65
CA GLN A 735 -1.36 -33.56 16.83
C GLN A 735 -1.72 -33.91 18.28
N TRP A 736 -1.10 -33.25 19.27
CA TRP A 736 -1.46 -33.34 20.69
C TRP A 736 -2.88 -32.81 20.96
N PHE A 737 -3.27 -31.72 20.30
CA PHE A 737 -4.61 -31.14 20.41
C PHE A 737 -5.69 -32.12 19.90
N ILE A 738 -5.45 -32.77 18.76
CA ILE A 738 -6.31 -33.83 18.22
C ILE A 738 -6.47 -34.98 19.22
N GLN A 739 -5.38 -35.43 19.86
CA GLN A 739 -5.43 -36.51 20.84
C GLN A 739 -6.35 -36.18 22.01
N TRP A 740 -6.28 -34.95 22.53
CA TRP A 740 -7.12 -34.52 23.65
C TRP A 740 -8.56 -34.22 23.27
N LEU A 741 -8.83 -33.70 22.06
CA LEU A 741 -10.19 -33.59 21.56
C LEU A 741 -10.83 -34.96 21.34
N GLN A 742 -10.07 -35.93 20.85
CA GLN A 742 -10.55 -37.30 20.71
C GLN A 742 -10.83 -37.92 22.08
N TYR A 743 -9.92 -37.73 23.05
CA TYR A 743 -10.11 -38.17 24.42
C TYR A 743 -11.41 -37.59 25.01
N ALA A 744 -11.63 -36.28 24.86
CA ALA A 744 -12.85 -35.62 25.33
C ALA A 744 -14.12 -36.16 24.65
N GLU A 745 -14.08 -36.39 23.33
CA GLU A 745 -15.20 -37.03 22.60
C GLU A 745 -15.49 -38.44 23.12
N ASP A 746 -14.46 -39.22 23.44
CA ASP A 746 -14.60 -40.59 23.96
C ASP A 746 -15.16 -40.64 25.38
N HIS A 747 -14.96 -39.58 26.17
CA HIS A 747 -15.40 -39.46 27.57
C HIS A 747 -16.63 -38.56 27.75
N GLU A 748 -17.29 -38.16 26.65
CA GLU A 748 -18.46 -37.28 26.67
C GLU A 748 -18.20 -35.96 27.42
N GLU A 749 -17.00 -35.42 27.28
CA GLU A 749 -16.61 -34.12 27.81
C GLU A 749 -16.86 -33.02 26.76
N LYS A 750 -17.21 -31.83 27.23
CA LYS A 750 -17.16 -30.60 26.44
C LYS A 750 -15.79 -29.94 26.60
N VAL A 751 -15.39 -29.18 25.57
CA VAL A 751 -14.08 -28.56 25.51
C VAL A 751 -14.19 -27.06 25.33
N HIS A 752 -13.53 -26.31 26.21
CA HIS A 752 -13.17 -24.92 25.98
C HIS A 752 -11.71 -24.81 25.54
N ILE A 753 -11.48 -24.01 24.50
CA ILE A 753 -10.14 -23.75 23.98
C ILE A 753 -9.76 -22.33 24.35
N ILE A 754 -8.56 -22.15 24.89
CA ILE A 754 -7.99 -20.83 25.09
C ILE A 754 -6.64 -20.71 24.38
N GLY A 755 -6.33 -19.53 23.90
CA GLY A 755 -5.06 -19.18 23.28
C GLY A 755 -4.88 -17.67 23.27
N HIS A 756 -3.74 -17.19 22.80
CA HIS A 756 -3.52 -15.75 22.64
C HIS A 756 -3.93 -15.27 21.25
N HIS A 757 -3.11 -15.53 20.22
CA HIS A 757 -3.47 -15.23 18.83
C HIS A 757 -4.73 -16.00 18.39
N PRO A 758 -5.70 -15.35 17.73
CA PRO A 758 -6.79 -16.06 17.09
C PRO A 758 -6.30 -16.93 15.91
N PRO A 759 -6.97 -18.06 15.60
CA PRO A 759 -6.56 -18.93 14.49
C PRO A 759 -6.52 -18.24 13.12
N SER A 760 -7.29 -17.17 12.95
CA SER A 760 -7.35 -16.35 11.73
C SER A 760 -6.07 -15.53 11.49
N SER A 761 -5.25 -15.27 12.51
CA SER A 761 -3.96 -14.55 12.39
C SER A 761 -2.75 -15.48 12.30
N CYS A 762 -2.96 -16.80 12.29
CA CYS A 762 -1.91 -17.81 12.16
C CYS A 762 -1.40 -17.94 10.70
N LEU A 763 -0.20 -18.51 10.53
CA LEU A 763 0.28 -19.04 9.25
C LEU A 763 -0.77 -19.95 8.58
N ALA A 764 -0.89 -19.86 7.26
CA ALA A 764 -1.99 -20.44 6.49
C ALA A 764 -2.17 -21.94 6.75
N ALA A 765 -1.09 -22.73 6.67
CA ALA A 765 -1.17 -24.17 6.91
C ALA A 765 -1.63 -24.52 8.33
N PHE A 766 -1.15 -23.81 9.36
CA PHE A 766 -1.58 -24.03 10.74
C PHE A 766 -3.07 -23.68 10.90
N SER A 767 -3.47 -22.49 10.43
CA SER A 767 -4.84 -22.00 10.50
C SER A 767 -5.84 -22.96 9.86
N TRP A 768 -5.51 -23.50 8.68
CA TRP A 768 -6.36 -24.44 7.97
C TRP A 768 -6.44 -25.82 8.62
N ASN A 769 -5.33 -26.33 9.17
CA ASN A 769 -5.37 -27.56 9.98
C ASN A 769 -6.19 -27.36 11.25
N TYR A 770 -6.03 -26.23 11.94
CA TYR A 770 -6.86 -25.88 13.09
C TYR A 770 -8.36 -25.85 12.72
N TYR A 771 -8.71 -25.19 11.62
CA TYR A 771 -10.08 -25.12 11.10
C TYR A 771 -10.69 -26.50 10.83
N LYS A 772 -9.91 -27.41 10.23
CA LYS A 772 -10.28 -28.80 9.98
C LYS A 772 -10.47 -29.60 11.28
N ILE A 773 -9.61 -29.38 12.27
CA ILE A 773 -9.75 -30.01 13.60
C ILE A 773 -11.03 -29.55 14.28
N VAL A 774 -11.30 -28.24 14.30
CA VAL A 774 -12.55 -27.68 14.85
C VAL A 774 -13.76 -28.30 14.16
N ASN A 775 -13.71 -28.42 12.83
CA ASN A 775 -14.75 -29.08 12.06
C ASN A 775 -14.95 -30.55 12.44
N ARG A 776 -13.88 -31.33 12.66
CA ARG A 776 -13.98 -32.73 13.08
C ARG A 776 -14.64 -32.87 14.45
N TYR A 777 -14.40 -31.94 15.36
CA TYR A 777 -14.81 -32.02 16.76
C TYR A 777 -15.91 -31.01 17.15
N GLU A 778 -16.74 -30.59 16.18
CA GLU A 778 -17.80 -29.58 16.38
C GLU A 778 -18.81 -29.91 17.49
N ASN A 779 -19.02 -31.20 17.80
CA ASN A 779 -19.91 -31.63 18.89
C ASN A 779 -19.26 -31.57 20.28
N THR A 780 -17.93 -31.55 20.32
CA THR A 780 -17.12 -31.63 21.54
C THR A 780 -16.71 -30.24 22.00
N ILE A 781 -16.35 -29.36 21.06
CA ILE A 781 -15.95 -27.97 21.34
C ILE A 781 -17.20 -27.15 21.68
N ALA A 782 -17.20 -26.50 22.84
CA ALA A 782 -18.29 -25.67 23.35
C ALA A 782 -17.96 -24.16 23.38
N GLY A 783 -16.70 -23.79 23.16
CA GLY A 783 -16.27 -22.40 23.13
C GLY A 783 -14.77 -22.25 22.87
N GLN A 784 -14.38 -21.14 22.25
CA GLN A 784 -12.99 -20.79 21.98
C GLN A 784 -12.76 -19.32 22.35
N PHE A 785 -11.68 -19.02 23.08
CA PHE A 785 -11.44 -17.70 23.68
C PHE A 785 -9.98 -17.27 23.45
N PHE A 786 -9.80 -16.13 22.76
CA PHE A 786 -8.51 -15.60 22.32
C PHE A 786 -8.34 -14.12 22.71
N GLY A 787 -7.22 -13.48 22.37
CA GLY A 787 -6.90 -12.08 22.64
C GLY A 787 -6.13 -11.44 21.49
N HIS A 788 -5.01 -10.79 21.80
CA HIS A 788 -3.98 -10.32 20.86
C HIS A 788 -4.36 -9.10 20.01
N VAL A 789 -5.55 -9.10 19.40
CA VAL A 789 -5.95 -7.99 18.50
C VAL A 789 -6.30 -6.71 19.26
N HIS A 790 -6.51 -6.80 20.57
CA HIS A 790 -6.90 -5.71 21.49
C HIS A 790 -8.31 -5.15 21.32
N GLU A 791 -8.86 -5.17 20.11
CA GLU A 791 -10.25 -4.82 19.85
C GLU A 791 -11.26 -5.91 20.27
N ASP A 792 -12.54 -5.54 20.33
CA ASP A 792 -13.64 -6.50 20.58
C ASP A 792 -14.04 -7.20 19.27
N GLU A 793 -13.52 -8.40 19.03
CA GLU A 793 -13.78 -9.19 17.82
C GLU A 793 -14.36 -10.58 18.09
N PHE A 794 -14.88 -11.21 17.04
CA PHE A 794 -15.27 -12.62 17.02
C PHE A 794 -15.11 -13.19 15.60
N THR A 795 -15.00 -14.51 15.49
CA THR A 795 -15.05 -15.20 14.19
C THR A 795 -15.94 -16.44 14.23
N VAL A 796 -16.66 -16.68 13.14
CA VAL A 796 -17.55 -17.85 12.96
C VAL A 796 -16.85 -18.91 12.11
N PHE A 797 -16.89 -20.16 12.57
CA PHE A 797 -16.41 -21.31 11.79
C PHE A 797 -17.58 -21.94 11.05
N TYR A 798 -17.35 -22.33 9.80
CA TYR A 798 -18.32 -22.98 8.93
C TYR A 798 -17.84 -24.39 8.57
N ASP A 799 -18.76 -25.20 8.05
CA ASP A 799 -18.43 -26.54 7.57
C ASP A 799 -17.46 -26.49 6.37
N GLU A 800 -16.62 -27.51 6.21
CA GLU A 800 -15.63 -27.54 5.13
C GLU A 800 -16.21 -27.81 3.74
N ILE A 801 -17.44 -28.35 3.65
CA ILE A 801 -18.01 -28.84 2.39
C ILE A 801 -18.57 -27.69 1.56
N ASP A 802 -19.56 -26.97 2.11
CA ASP A 802 -20.22 -25.88 1.40
C ASP A 802 -20.05 -24.52 2.07
N GLN A 803 -19.49 -24.49 3.29
CA GLN A 803 -19.21 -23.29 4.07
C GLN A 803 -20.47 -22.47 4.40
N THR A 804 -21.61 -23.13 4.51
CA THR A 804 -22.89 -22.47 4.80
C THR A 804 -23.36 -22.72 6.22
N ARG A 805 -22.96 -23.85 6.82
CA ARG A 805 -23.44 -24.23 8.16
C ARG A 805 -22.43 -23.80 9.22
N PRO A 806 -22.80 -22.89 10.14
CA PRO A 806 -21.90 -22.52 11.22
C PRO A 806 -21.73 -23.69 12.20
N VAL A 807 -20.48 -24.01 12.54
CA VAL A 807 -20.09 -25.18 13.35
C VAL A 807 -19.46 -24.80 14.70
N SER A 808 -18.84 -23.63 14.79
CA SER A 808 -18.18 -23.17 16.01
C SER A 808 -17.98 -21.65 16.02
N MET A 809 -17.52 -21.12 17.15
CA MET A 809 -17.26 -19.70 17.39
C MET A 809 -15.94 -19.51 18.14
N ALA A 810 -15.20 -18.48 17.76
CA ALA A 810 -14.11 -17.94 18.57
C ALA A 810 -14.42 -16.51 19.00
N TYR A 811 -14.37 -16.27 20.30
CA TYR A 811 -14.45 -14.96 20.91
C TYR A 811 -13.04 -14.39 21.07
N ILE A 812 -12.82 -13.16 20.61
CA ILE A 812 -11.56 -12.46 20.81
C ILE A 812 -11.78 -11.37 21.88
N GLY A 813 -11.10 -11.55 23.01
CA GLY A 813 -11.07 -10.71 24.20
C GLY A 813 -10.68 -9.27 23.87
N PRO A 814 -11.33 -8.24 24.44
CA PRO A 814 -10.82 -6.89 24.28
C PRO A 814 -9.62 -6.72 25.21
N SER A 815 -8.67 -5.86 24.85
CA SER A 815 -7.53 -5.64 25.72
C SER A 815 -7.89 -4.88 26.98
N VAL A 816 -7.18 -5.19 28.06
CA VAL A 816 -7.11 -4.30 29.22
C VAL A 816 -6.32 -3.05 28.86
N THR A 817 -5.27 -3.13 28.04
CA THR A 817 -4.46 -1.96 27.62
C THR A 817 -5.22 -0.92 26.79
N THR A 818 -4.68 0.29 26.76
CA THR A 818 -5.09 1.37 25.84
C THR A 818 -4.45 1.25 24.47
N TYR A 819 -3.38 0.45 24.34
CA TYR A 819 -2.58 0.34 23.12
C TYR A 819 -3.41 -0.25 21.96
N SER A 820 -3.65 0.44 20.85
CA SER A 820 -3.61 1.90 20.77
C SER A 820 -5.01 2.45 20.49
N SER A 821 -5.28 3.64 21.05
CA SER A 821 -6.54 4.36 20.89
C SER A 821 -7.77 3.54 21.29
N LEU A 822 -7.72 2.96 22.48
CA LEU A 822 -8.82 2.20 23.07
C LEU A 822 -9.07 2.61 24.53
N ASN A 823 -10.29 2.45 25.02
CA ASN A 823 -10.52 2.42 26.46
C ASN A 823 -9.96 1.12 27.05
N PRO A 824 -9.52 1.08 28.32
CA PRO A 824 -9.28 -0.18 29.02
C PRO A 824 -10.59 -0.95 29.19
N GLY A 825 -10.58 -2.27 28.94
CA GLY A 825 -11.77 -3.09 29.02
C GLY A 825 -11.51 -4.53 29.46
N TYR A 826 -12.57 -5.22 29.87
CA TYR A 826 -12.56 -6.65 30.17
C TYR A 826 -13.92 -7.25 29.84
N ARG A 827 -13.98 -8.59 29.76
CA ARG A 827 -15.21 -9.29 29.39
C ARG A 827 -15.62 -10.34 30.40
N ILE A 828 -16.92 -10.49 30.59
CA ILE A 828 -17.52 -11.51 31.44
C ILE A 828 -18.50 -12.33 30.62
N PHE A 829 -18.33 -13.66 30.66
CA PHE A 829 -19.22 -14.62 30.04
C PHE A 829 -20.18 -15.19 31.08
N THR A 830 -21.45 -15.32 30.66
CA THR A 830 -22.39 -16.23 31.30
C THR A 830 -22.37 -17.53 30.51
N ILE A 831 -21.97 -18.63 31.15
CA ILE A 831 -21.83 -19.95 30.54
C ILE A 831 -22.87 -20.90 31.16
N ASP A 832 -23.37 -21.84 30.37
CA ASP A 832 -24.20 -22.93 30.87
C ASP A 832 -23.48 -23.73 31.97
N GLY A 833 -24.14 -23.96 33.10
CA GLY A 833 -23.46 -24.32 34.34
C GLY A 833 -23.36 -25.82 34.65
N ASP A 834 -23.10 -26.14 35.92
CA ASP A 834 -22.78 -27.50 36.35
C ASP A 834 -24.04 -28.35 36.58
N TYR A 835 -24.40 -29.17 35.58
CA TYR A 835 -25.44 -30.19 35.70
C TYR A 835 -25.28 -31.30 34.65
N PRO A 836 -25.88 -32.49 34.86
CA PRO A 836 -25.81 -33.58 33.88
C PRO A 836 -26.38 -33.18 32.52
N GLY A 837 -25.58 -33.32 31.47
CA GLY A 837 -25.97 -32.94 30.10
C GLY A 837 -25.80 -31.46 29.77
N SER A 838 -25.13 -30.68 30.63
CA SER A 838 -24.78 -29.28 30.35
C SER A 838 -24.06 -29.14 29.00
N SER A 839 -24.43 -28.09 28.29
CA SER A 839 -23.83 -27.76 27.00
C SER A 839 -22.48 -27.08 27.15
N TYR A 840 -22.26 -26.41 28.29
CA TYR A 840 -21.16 -25.49 28.57
C TYR A 840 -20.94 -24.39 27.52
N TRP A 841 -21.92 -24.10 26.65
CA TRP A 841 -21.80 -22.99 25.70
C TRP A 841 -21.96 -21.64 26.40
N ALA A 842 -21.33 -20.60 25.83
CA ALA A 842 -21.62 -19.23 26.20
C ALA A 842 -23.10 -18.90 25.91
N LEU A 843 -23.79 -18.39 26.94
CA LEU A 843 -25.20 -18.01 26.88
C LEU A 843 -25.36 -16.51 26.66
N ASP A 844 -24.45 -15.70 27.20
CA ASP A 844 -24.31 -14.27 26.94
C ASP A 844 -22.88 -13.82 27.29
N HIS A 845 -22.48 -12.65 26.83
CA HIS A 845 -21.31 -11.97 27.37
C HIS A 845 -21.57 -10.47 27.50
N ARG A 846 -20.88 -9.86 28.46
CA ARG A 846 -20.84 -8.41 28.60
C ARG A 846 -19.42 -7.89 28.63
N THR A 847 -19.22 -6.75 27.99
CA THR A 847 -17.95 -6.02 28.01
C THR A 847 -18.12 -4.82 28.93
N VAL A 848 -17.14 -4.60 29.82
CA VAL A 848 -17.08 -3.44 30.71
C VAL A 848 -15.85 -2.64 30.34
N ILE A 849 -15.98 -1.33 30.25
CA ILE A 849 -14.87 -0.44 29.90
C ILE A 849 -14.69 0.68 30.93
N MET A 850 -13.44 1.10 31.11
CA MET A 850 -13.11 2.32 31.84
C MET A 850 -13.14 3.50 30.87
N ASN A 851 -14.03 4.48 31.10
CA ASN A 851 -14.05 5.69 30.30
C ASN A 851 -12.80 6.52 30.61
N LEU A 852 -11.76 6.38 29.78
CA LEU A 852 -10.46 6.98 30.05
C LEU A 852 -10.51 8.52 29.98
N THR A 853 -11.31 9.08 29.07
CA THR A 853 -11.54 10.53 28.99
C THR A 853 -12.07 11.07 30.31
N ALA A 854 -13.18 10.52 30.80
CA ALA A 854 -13.79 10.96 32.05
C ALA A 854 -12.86 10.67 33.24
N SER A 855 -12.17 9.53 33.24
CA SER A 855 -11.28 9.14 34.34
C SER A 855 -10.10 10.11 34.49
N ASN A 856 -9.51 10.56 33.37
CA ASN A 856 -8.45 11.56 33.37
C ASN A 856 -8.96 12.97 33.74
N ILE A 857 -10.19 13.35 33.35
CA ILE A 857 -10.77 14.66 33.70
C ILE A 857 -11.07 14.76 35.21
N TYR A 858 -11.71 13.73 35.76
CA TYR A 858 -12.14 13.72 37.16
C TYR A 858 -11.08 13.14 38.12
N ASN A 859 -9.97 12.65 37.59
CA ASN A 859 -8.90 11.99 38.33
C ASN A 859 -9.40 10.85 39.25
N GLN A 860 -10.32 10.03 38.73
CA GLN A 860 -10.89 8.86 39.39
C GLN A 860 -11.24 7.81 38.34
N THR A 861 -11.26 6.52 38.67
CA THR A 861 -11.66 5.49 37.72
C THR A 861 -13.18 5.49 37.51
N ILE A 862 -13.62 5.55 36.25
CA ILE A 862 -15.04 5.56 35.88
C ILE A 862 -15.31 4.39 34.94
N PHE A 863 -15.92 3.34 35.49
CA PHE A 863 -16.32 2.15 34.74
C PHE A 863 -17.80 2.20 34.36
N HIS A 864 -18.13 1.58 33.24
CA HIS A 864 -19.51 1.34 32.84
C HIS A 864 -19.61 0.04 32.03
N ASP A 865 -20.73 -0.67 32.18
CA ASP A 865 -21.09 -1.74 31.26
C ASP A 865 -21.25 -1.12 29.86
N GLU A 866 -20.45 -1.58 28.91
CA GLU A 866 -20.51 -1.11 27.53
C GLU A 866 -21.72 -1.72 26.84
N TYR A 867 -21.81 -3.06 26.84
CA TYR A 867 -22.93 -3.79 26.26
C TYR A 867 -23.01 -5.24 26.77
N SER A 868 -24.23 -5.81 26.72
CA SER A 868 -24.45 -7.25 26.62
C SER A 868 -24.66 -7.60 25.15
N ALA A 869 -24.04 -8.67 24.67
CA ALA A 869 -24.12 -9.08 23.27
C ALA A 869 -25.55 -9.38 22.84
N ARG A 870 -26.31 -10.11 23.67
CA ARG A 870 -27.71 -10.43 23.36
C ARG A 870 -28.59 -9.20 23.27
N ASP A 871 -28.46 -8.29 24.23
CA ASP A 871 -29.30 -7.09 24.27
C ASP A 871 -28.94 -6.12 23.15
N ALA A 872 -27.65 -5.88 22.92
CA ALA A 872 -27.19 -4.92 21.90
C ALA A 872 -27.48 -5.39 20.47
N TYR A 873 -27.27 -6.67 20.20
CA TYR A 873 -27.42 -7.23 18.85
C TYR A 873 -28.74 -7.96 18.63
N GLN A 874 -29.64 -7.92 19.61
CA GLN A 874 -30.96 -8.57 19.58
C GLN A 874 -30.87 -10.07 19.29
N MET A 875 -29.91 -10.75 19.93
CA MET A 875 -29.64 -12.17 19.73
C MET A 875 -30.37 -13.02 20.78
N LYS A 876 -30.89 -14.17 20.34
CA LYS A 876 -31.60 -15.09 21.25
C LYS A 876 -30.64 -15.83 22.15
N HIS A 877 -29.55 -16.33 21.58
CA HIS A 877 -28.45 -17.01 22.25
C HIS A 877 -27.14 -16.58 21.58
N LEU A 878 -26.02 -17.14 22.02
CA LEU A 878 -24.70 -16.92 21.41
C LEU A 878 -24.17 -18.20 20.72
N PHE A 879 -25.06 -19.01 20.15
CA PHE A 879 -24.64 -20.18 19.39
C PHE A 879 -24.10 -19.76 18.01
N PRO A 880 -23.33 -20.63 17.33
CA PRO A 880 -22.73 -20.28 16.03
C PRO A 880 -23.76 -19.80 14.99
N SER A 881 -24.99 -20.31 15.05
CA SER A 881 -26.09 -19.87 14.19
C SER A 881 -26.54 -18.43 14.45
N ASP A 882 -26.57 -17.97 15.70
CA ASP A 882 -26.98 -16.62 16.04
C ASP A 882 -25.93 -15.60 15.56
N TRP A 883 -24.64 -15.93 15.70
CA TRP A 883 -23.54 -15.10 15.20
C TRP A 883 -23.49 -15.06 13.67
N SER A 884 -23.76 -16.18 12.99
CA SER A 884 -23.88 -16.20 11.53
C SER A 884 -25.03 -15.31 11.04
N ASP A 885 -26.19 -15.34 11.71
CA ASP A 885 -27.31 -14.44 11.42
C ASP A 885 -26.93 -12.97 11.63
N LEU A 886 -26.17 -12.64 12.69
CA LEU A 886 -25.63 -11.30 12.87
C LEU A 886 -24.72 -10.87 11.70
N LEU A 887 -23.81 -11.73 11.22
CA LEU A 887 -22.95 -11.41 10.09
C LEU A 887 -23.75 -11.16 8.80
N GLU A 888 -24.84 -11.90 8.56
CA GLU A 888 -25.74 -11.65 7.43
C GLU A 888 -26.48 -10.31 7.57
N ARG A 889 -26.97 -9.98 8.77
CA ARG A 889 -27.59 -8.67 9.03
C ARG A 889 -26.60 -7.53 8.84
N LEU A 890 -25.36 -7.70 9.30
CA LEU A 890 -24.29 -6.73 9.12
C LEU A 890 -23.91 -6.51 7.66
N GLN A 891 -23.90 -7.57 6.84
CA GLN A 891 -23.67 -7.46 5.41
C GLN A 891 -24.74 -6.61 4.71
N ASN A 892 -26.00 -6.71 5.17
CA ASN A 892 -27.12 -5.91 4.65
C ASN A 892 -27.18 -4.49 5.26
N ASP A 893 -26.44 -4.22 6.32
CA ASP A 893 -26.41 -2.94 7.05
C ASP A 893 -24.98 -2.35 7.09
N ILE A 894 -24.19 -2.60 6.03
CA ILE A 894 -22.75 -2.29 6.02
C ILE A 894 -22.42 -0.81 6.27
N ASP A 895 -23.31 0.11 5.89
CA ASP A 895 -23.21 1.55 6.17
C ASP A 895 -24.34 2.05 7.09
N GLY A 896 -24.95 1.14 7.85
CA GLY A 896 -26.10 1.44 8.69
C GLY A 896 -25.82 1.35 10.20
N PRO A 897 -26.86 1.57 11.02
CA PRO A 897 -26.72 1.73 12.46
C PRO A 897 -26.21 0.50 13.21
N LEU A 898 -26.50 -0.71 12.73
CA LEU A 898 -26.03 -1.96 13.35
C LEU A 898 -24.52 -2.14 13.12
N MET A 899 -24.02 -1.82 11.91
CA MET A 899 -22.57 -1.83 11.67
C MET A 899 -21.87 -0.73 12.46
N ASP A 900 -22.45 0.47 12.55
CA ASP A 900 -21.91 1.54 13.41
C ASP A 900 -21.88 1.13 14.89
N LEU A 901 -22.87 0.37 15.37
CA LEU A 901 -22.91 -0.18 16.72
C LEU A 901 -21.81 -1.23 16.95
N ILE A 902 -21.66 -2.18 16.02
CA ILE A 902 -20.57 -3.18 16.08
C ILE A 902 -19.21 -2.50 16.04
N TYR A 903 -19.01 -1.51 15.16
CA TYR A 903 -17.76 -0.76 15.09
C TYR A 903 -17.47 0.01 16.38
N LYS A 904 -18.51 0.57 17.02
CA LYS A 904 -18.37 1.23 18.31
C LYS A 904 -17.85 0.27 19.38
N HIS A 905 -18.42 -0.93 19.48
CA HIS A 905 -17.97 -1.94 20.46
C HIS A 905 -16.60 -2.50 20.11
N TYR A 906 -16.31 -2.75 18.82
CA TYR A 906 -14.99 -3.11 18.31
C TYR A 906 -13.90 -2.15 18.82
N ARG A 907 -14.16 -0.84 18.80
CA ARG A 907 -13.26 0.20 19.31
C ARG A 907 -13.41 0.49 20.81
N LYS A 908 -14.09 -0.35 21.60
CA LYS A 908 -14.37 -0.15 23.03
C LYS A 908 -14.96 1.23 23.33
N SER A 909 -15.93 1.65 22.52
CA SER A 909 -16.59 2.95 22.56
C SER A 909 -15.66 4.16 22.43
N HIS A 910 -14.45 3.97 21.90
CA HIS A 910 -13.60 5.07 21.45
C HIS A 910 -14.05 5.53 20.06
N THR A 911 -14.30 6.83 19.91
CA THR A 911 -14.85 7.41 18.68
C THR A 911 -13.78 7.59 17.60
N THR A 912 -13.86 6.79 16.54
CA THR A 912 -13.04 6.92 15.32
C THR A 912 -13.93 6.93 14.08
N ASN A 913 -13.49 7.61 13.03
CA ASN A 913 -14.22 7.63 11.76
C ASN A 913 -13.91 6.34 10.99
N CYS A 914 -14.95 5.60 10.59
CA CYS A 914 -14.84 4.42 9.73
C CYS A 914 -15.69 4.66 8.47
N ASN A 915 -15.03 4.77 7.33
CA ASN A 915 -15.70 4.84 6.03
C ASN A 915 -16.16 3.45 5.58
N HIS A 916 -16.83 3.37 4.42
CA HIS A 916 -17.30 2.09 3.89
C HIS A 916 -16.19 1.02 3.78
N ASP A 917 -15.02 1.38 3.26
CA ASP A 917 -13.90 0.42 3.12
C ASP A 917 -13.45 -0.12 4.48
N CYS A 918 -13.39 0.73 5.50
CA CYS A 918 -13.11 0.31 6.87
C CYS A 918 -14.17 -0.66 7.40
N ARG A 919 -15.47 -0.40 7.16
CA ARG A 919 -16.57 -1.29 7.60
C ARG A 919 -16.58 -2.62 6.84
N ARG A 920 -16.30 -2.58 5.53
CA ARG A 920 -16.10 -3.76 4.68
C ARG A 920 -14.96 -4.63 5.21
N ASN A 921 -13.83 -4.01 5.56
CA ASN A 921 -12.69 -4.72 6.12
C ASN A 921 -13.01 -5.35 7.48
N LEU A 922 -13.71 -4.63 8.37
CA LEU A 922 -14.16 -5.22 9.63
C LEU A 922 -15.07 -6.43 9.39
N LEU A 923 -16.06 -6.33 8.49
CA LEU A 923 -16.92 -7.46 8.18
C LEU A 923 -16.14 -8.65 7.58
N CYS A 924 -15.14 -8.38 6.75
CA CYS A 924 -14.22 -9.40 6.23
C CYS A 924 -13.46 -10.11 7.36
N ILE A 925 -12.93 -9.36 8.34
CA ILE A 925 -12.25 -9.92 9.53
C ILE A 925 -13.21 -10.83 10.31
N LEU A 926 -14.41 -10.34 10.63
CA LEU A 926 -15.38 -11.10 11.43
C LEU A 926 -15.87 -12.39 10.74
N LYS A 927 -15.89 -12.43 9.40
CA LYS A 927 -16.24 -13.64 8.63
C LYS A 927 -15.05 -14.60 8.44
N SER A 928 -13.81 -14.17 8.69
CA SER A 928 -12.59 -14.90 8.32
C SER A 928 -12.00 -15.68 9.49
N ALA A 929 -12.53 -16.87 9.78
CA ALA A 929 -11.98 -17.77 10.81
C ALA A 929 -10.70 -18.54 10.38
N ARG A 930 -10.21 -18.35 9.14
CA ARG A 930 -8.94 -18.92 8.66
C ARG A 930 -8.15 -17.91 7.83
N SER A 931 -6.82 -17.97 7.90
CA SER A 931 -5.95 -17.04 7.17
C SER A 931 -5.89 -17.34 5.67
N ASN A 932 -5.56 -16.30 4.89
CA ASN A 932 -5.33 -16.36 3.43
C ASN A 932 -6.48 -16.98 2.62
N ASP A 933 -7.75 -16.73 3.00
CA ASP A 933 -8.92 -17.20 2.26
C ASP A 933 -9.70 -16.05 1.59
N PRO A 934 -9.39 -15.69 0.33
CA PRO A 934 -9.96 -14.51 -0.32
C PRO A 934 -11.47 -14.61 -0.56
N ARG A 935 -12.01 -15.83 -0.69
CA ARG A 935 -13.43 -16.08 -1.01
C ARG A 935 -14.40 -15.42 -0.04
N VAL A 936 -14.01 -15.32 1.23
CA VAL A 936 -14.86 -14.75 2.29
C VAL A 936 -15.09 -13.27 2.04
N CYS A 937 -14.03 -12.54 1.71
CA CYS A 937 -14.06 -11.08 1.59
C CYS A 937 -14.52 -10.62 0.20
N ASP A 938 -14.29 -11.41 -0.84
CA ASP A 938 -14.82 -11.18 -2.18
C ASP A 938 -16.35 -11.21 -2.23
N SER A 939 -16.99 -11.94 -1.31
CA SER A 939 -18.46 -12.01 -1.19
C SER A 939 -19.12 -10.73 -0.68
N ILE A 940 -18.34 -9.79 -0.14
CA ILE A 940 -18.83 -8.52 0.38
C ILE A 940 -18.82 -7.51 -0.78
N PRO A 941 -19.88 -6.73 -1.04
CA PRO A 941 -19.92 -5.75 -2.13
C PRO A 941 -18.96 -4.56 -1.87
N PRO A 942 -18.21 -4.06 -2.87
CA PRO A 942 -17.42 -2.83 -2.72
C PRO A 942 -18.34 -1.59 -2.71
N PHE A 943 -17.81 -0.45 -2.25
CA PHE A 943 -18.57 0.81 -2.26
C PHE A 943 -19.05 1.12 -3.68
N SER A 944 -20.35 1.41 -3.82
CA SER A 944 -21.04 1.61 -5.10
C SER A 944 -20.87 3.01 -5.69
#